data_AF-A0A6L3A8W3-F1
#
_entry.id   AF-A0A6L3A8W3-F1
#
_cell.length_a   1.000
_cell.length_b   1.000
_cell.length_c   1.000
_cell.angle_alpha   90.00
_cell.angle_beta   90.00
_cell.angle_gamma   90.00
#
_symmetry.space_group_name_H-M   'P 1'
#
loop_
_entity.id
_entity.type
_entity.pdbx_description
1 polymer ?
#
loop_
_entity_poly.entity_id
_entity_poly.type
_entity_poly.pdbx_seq_one_letter_code
_entity_poly.pdbx_strand_id
1 'polypeptide(L)'
;MRRWVLGCALLGLVGCGDGSLIWDPPEEPTETGAAQLRRFQSDNELVSYFRQEASRTERFSGDVALEDSSDDASGGAGAGAPPGAEGPAADGGLQGDADADGLGHSGTTIQEEGVDEPDVVKTDGSHLYILDSGLLRIVSVGDARVAEVSRVELEGGGQDMFLIGDTVVALTQEWSWFYPDVLFLADGSASGGGSAGAAEGDDAVAPTGPSVIATVIDVADRAAPRVLSTTRFEGNLVSARMIGRRMHLALAIYPHDLGEVFPVGGSRMKSLTLKAADVLPNFECTDASGETITGELLTYDRVFRPADPDGYGMVSVISLDVDAPAQFHAIGVMANPGLTYASLDAFYLTDTQWTFWGDERQTTDIYKFAYTETGVELAGVGVVDGRVLNSYSLGEHEGRLRVATTTSTFDENGFSSGNHVYVLAQNGEALEVVGKLENLAPGETIQSARFIGDRGYLVTFEQVDPLFTLDLSDPADPKVVGELKVPGFSTFIVPMDEHHLLTVGQHIPDDGSWMWGVQLSIFDVTDFAAPQLKHQAVLADGAWSEALYNPKAFTYFAEGGVVALPVTIPTIVAFDEDVMIEDDGSGSPPMWDAPMYRDEFQGVVVYRVSSESGFAEALRLDTRQGDDLWTWWPSFTRGVFIGTQVYAVTNAGVVSASLDAPEEPGPSMKFEQPESTEDADHWFWHMMR
;
A
#
# COMPACT_ATOMS: atom_id res chain seq x y z
N MET A 1 -33.17 -75.57 36.54
CA MET A 1 -31.82 -76.12 36.31
C MET A 1 -30.84 -74.94 36.46
N ARG A 2 -29.72 -75.05 37.21
CA ARG A 2 -28.33 -75.16 36.70
C ARG A 2 -28.04 -74.25 35.47
N ARG A 3 -26.97 -73.44 35.42
CA ARG A 3 -25.84 -73.21 36.38
C ARG A 3 -25.04 -71.93 35.98
N TRP A 4 -24.42 -71.28 36.98
CA TRP A 4 -23.00 -70.82 37.07
C TRP A 4 -22.22 -70.45 35.78
N VAL A 5 -21.59 -69.27 35.64
CA VAL A 5 -20.45 -68.65 36.40
C VAL A 5 -19.06 -69.16 35.94
N LEU A 6 -18.13 -68.21 35.72
CA LEU A 6 -16.74 -68.37 35.20
C LEU A 6 -16.65 -68.90 33.74
N GLY A 7 -15.55 -68.72 33.00
CA GLY A 7 -14.25 -68.11 33.32
C GLY A 7 -13.07 -69.00 32.86
N CYS A 8 -11.92 -68.37 32.55
CA CYS A 8 -10.74 -68.94 31.85
C CYS A 8 -11.01 -69.25 30.35
N ALA A 9 -10.30 -68.74 29.33
CA ALA A 9 -8.88 -68.39 29.10
C ALA A 9 -8.00 -69.56 28.59
N LEU A 10 -7.54 -69.47 27.34
CA LEU A 10 -6.12 -69.65 26.92
C LEU A 10 -5.90 -69.52 25.40
N LEU A 11 -4.62 -69.34 25.04
CA LEU A 11 -3.98 -69.54 23.72
C LEU A 11 -4.35 -68.57 22.60
N GLY A 12 -3.56 -67.48 22.59
CA GLY A 12 -3.52 -66.48 21.55
C GLY A 12 -3.08 -66.96 20.16
N LEU A 13 -3.44 -66.12 19.20
CA LEU A 13 -2.78 -65.96 17.91
C LEU A 13 -2.15 -64.56 17.92
N VAL A 14 -0.91 -64.44 17.47
CA VAL A 14 -0.30 -63.14 17.17
C VAL A 14 -0.79 -62.73 15.79
N GLY A 15 -1.67 -61.74 15.75
CA GLY A 15 -1.96 -60.97 14.54
C GLY A 15 -1.49 -59.54 14.78
N CYS A 16 -0.73 -58.99 13.84
CA CYS A 16 -0.58 -57.54 13.77
C CYS A 16 -1.96 -56.97 13.43
N GLY A 17 -2.49 -56.10 14.29
CA GLY A 17 -3.62 -55.24 13.98
C GLY A 17 -3.08 -53.84 13.82
N ASP A 18 -3.20 -53.27 12.63
CA ASP A 18 -2.66 -51.95 12.34
C ASP A 18 -3.34 -50.90 13.22
N GLY A 19 -2.52 -50.06 13.85
CA GLY A 19 -2.98 -48.96 14.67
C GLY A 19 -3.50 -47.83 13.79
N SER A 20 -4.70 -47.97 13.25
CA SER A 20 -5.46 -46.86 12.71
C SER A 20 -5.74 -45.86 13.83
N LEU A 21 -4.88 -44.84 13.91
CA LEU A 21 -5.16 -43.64 14.67
C LEU A 21 -6.45 -43.05 14.10
N ILE A 22 -7.50 -43.05 14.92
CA ILE A 22 -8.74 -42.35 14.56
C ILE A 22 -8.40 -40.86 14.60
N TRP A 23 -8.44 -40.25 13.42
CA TRP A 23 -8.36 -38.81 13.24
C TRP A 23 -9.69 -38.21 13.71
N ASP A 24 -9.70 -37.71 14.95
CA ASP A 24 -10.64 -36.68 15.35
C ASP A 24 -10.03 -35.33 14.89
N PRO A 25 -10.65 -34.60 13.94
CA PRO A 25 -10.23 -33.23 13.67
C PRO A 25 -10.46 -32.38 14.93
N PRO A 26 -9.63 -31.34 15.17
CA PRO A 26 -9.94 -30.36 16.22
C PRO A 26 -11.28 -29.68 15.88
N GLU A 27 -12.05 -29.30 16.91
CA GLU A 27 -13.19 -28.40 16.70
C GLU A 27 -12.68 -27.08 16.10
N GLU A 28 -13.10 -26.79 14.87
CA GLU A 28 -12.88 -25.51 14.20
C GLU A 28 -13.49 -24.38 15.04
N PRO A 29 -12.87 -23.18 15.06
CA PRO A 29 -13.50 -22.01 15.67
C PRO A 29 -14.83 -21.77 14.95
N THR A 30 -15.94 -21.87 15.69
CA THR A 30 -17.25 -21.54 15.14
C THR A 30 -17.28 -20.02 14.94
N GLU A 31 -17.07 -19.55 13.70
CA GLU A 31 -17.02 -18.13 13.37
C GLU A 31 -18.18 -17.39 14.04
N THR A 32 -17.87 -16.33 14.79
CA THR A 32 -18.91 -15.64 15.54
C THR A 32 -19.72 -14.67 14.68
N GLY A 33 -19.23 -14.34 13.48
CA GLY A 33 -19.81 -13.33 12.59
C GLY A 33 -19.87 -11.95 13.21
N ALA A 34 -19.02 -11.69 14.23
CA ALA A 34 -19.14 -10.54 15.12
C ALA A 34 -17.76 -10.01 15.52
N ALA A 35 -17.24 -9.08 14.71
CA ALA A 35 -16.03 -8.32 14.99
C ALA A 35 -15.99 -7.86 16.45
N GLN A 36 -14.97 -8.29 17.19
CA GLN A 36 -14.79 -8.02 18.62
C GLN A 36 -13.31 -8.01 18.96
N LEU A 37 -12.81 -6.92 19.51
CA LEU A 37 -11.47 -6.87 20.10
C LEU A 37 -11.51 -7.16 21.60
N ARG A 38 -10.62 -8.03 22.07
CA ARG A 38 -10.52 -8.49 23.47
C ARG A 38 -9.12 -8.20 24.01
N ARG A 39 -9.03 -7.39 25.06
CA ARG A 39 -7.76 -7.02 25.72
C ARG A 39 -7.19 -8.18 26.53
N PHE A 40 -5.87 -8.40 26.48
CA PHE A 40 -5.20 -9.41 27.32
C PHE A 40 -5.22 -9.01 28.82
N GLN A 41 -5.36 -10.01 29.69
CA GLN A 41 -5.40 -9.84 31.15
C GLN A 41 -4.08 -10.23 31.84
N SER A 42 -3.12 -10.80 31.09
CA SER A 42 -1.75 -11.03 31.57
C SER A 42 -0.78 -11.40 30.42
N ASP A 43 0.52 -11.24 30.67
CA ASP A 43 1.62 -11.75 29.83
C ASP A 43 1.43 -13.20 29.40
N ASN A 44 1.02 -14.07 30.34
CA ASN A 44 0.82 -15.50 30.08
C ASN A 44 -0.32 -15.75 29.08
N GLU A 45 -1.33 -14.90 29.04
CA GLU A 45 -2.44 -14.99 28.09
C GLU A 45 -2.01 -14.56 26.69
N LEU A 46 -1.24 -13.46 26.59
CA LEU A 46 -0.67 -12.96 25.34
C LEU A 46 0.28 -13.99 24.72
N VAL A 47 1.22 -14.52 25.51
CA VAL A 47 2.19 -15.54 25.07
C VAL A 47 1.50 -16.89 24.75
N SER A 48 0.37 -17.20 25.39
CA SER A 48 -0.39 -18.41 25.06
C SER A 48 -1.16 -18.27 23.75
N TYR A 49 -1.79 -17.11 23.51
CA TYR A 49 -2.48 -16.80 22.26
C TYR A 49 -1.49 -16.74 21.09
N PHE A 50 -0.39 -15.97 21.23
CA PHE A 50 0.65 -15.89 20.21
C PHE A 50 1.19 -17.28 19.81
N ARG A 51 1.52 -18.13 20.81
CA ARG A 51 1.95 -19.51 20.55
C ARG A 51 0.86 -20.34 19.88
N GLN A 52 -0.42 -20.13 20.21
CA GLN A 52 -1.53 -20.85 19.60
C GLN A 52 -1.67 -20.52 18.11
N GLU A 53 -1.66 -19.25 17.75
CA GLU A 53 -1.86 -18.81 16.37
C GLU A 53 -0.61 -19.08 15.50
N ALA A 54 0.60 -18.86 16.02
CA ALA A 54 1.81 -19.30 15.33
C ALA A 54 1.82 -20.82 15.08
N SER A 55 1.40 -21.64 16.06
CA SER A 55 1.22 -23.09 15.90
C SER A 55 -0.06 -23.53 15.18
N ARG A 56 -0.89 -22.59 14.68
CA ARG A 56 -1.92 -22.83 13.67
C ARG A 56 -1.32 -22.64 12.28
N THR A 57 -0.64 -21.52 12.04
CA THR A 57 0.11 -21.27 10.78
C THR A 57 1.12 -22.38 10.49
N GLU A 58 1.86 -22.89 11.51
CA GLU A 58 2.75 -24.06 11.39
C GLU A 58 2.12 -25.29 10.70
N ARG A 59 0.79 -25.50 10.83
CA ARG A 59 0.12 -26.70 10.31
C ARG A 59 -0.24 -26.57 8.84
N PHE A 60 -0.75 -25.41 8.44
CA PHE A 60 -1.15 -25.14 7.06
C PHE A 60 0.02 -25.19 6.08
N SER A 61 1.25 -24.86 6.53
CA SER A 61 2.48 -25.07 5.75
C SER A 61 2.98 -26.52 5.73
N GLY A 62 2.47 -27.39 6.60
CA GLY A 62 3.00 -28.74 6.83
C GLY A 62 2.35 -29.85 6.00
N ASP A 63 1.08 -29.69 5.63
CA ASP A 63 0.31 -30.72 4.90
C ASP A 63 0.39 -30.58 3.37
N VAL A 64 1.23 -29.68 2.84
CA VAL A 64 1.55 -29.57 1.40
C VAL A 64 2.50 -30.71 0.98
N ALA A 65 2.01 -31.95 1.06
CA ALA A 65 2.66 -33.11 0.47
C ALA A 65 2.53 -33.03 -1.06
N LEU A 66 3.67 -32.80 -1.74
CA LEU A 66 3.75 -32.80 -3.20
C LEU A 66 3.53 -34.22 -3.76
N GLU A 67 2.27 -34.62 -3.95
CA GLU A 67 1.93 -35.78 -4.78
C GLU A 67 2.08 -35.44 -6.27
N ASP A 68 3.16 -35.96 -6.84
CA ASP A 68 3.56 -35.83 -8.24
C ASP A 68 2.45 -36.29 -9.21
N SER A 69 1.83 -35.33 -9.90
CA SER A 69 0.79 -35.57 -10.91
C SER A 69 0.95 -34.61 -12.10
N SER A 70 1.98 -34.82 -12.90
CA SER A 70 2.09 -34.24 -14.24
C SER A 70 0.98 -34.76 -15.17
N ASP A 71 0.17 -33.86 -15.76
CA ASP A 71 -0.34 -33.99 -17.14
C ASP A 71 -0.97 -32.65 -17.62
N ASP A 72 -1.03 -32.47 -18.95
CA ASP A 72 -1.28 -31.19 -19.64
C ASP A 72 -2.61 -30.45 -19.32
N ALA A 73 -2.52 -29.12 -19.14
CA ALA A 73 -3.59 -28.17 -19.46
C ALA A 73 -3.02 -26.79 -19.85
N SER A 74 -2.68 -26.59 -21.13
CA SER A 74 -2.23 -25.30 -21.66
C SER A 74 -3.38 -24.50 -22.30
N GLY A 75 -3.46 -23.19 -22.02
CA GLY A 75 -4.41 -22.28 -22.68
C GLY A 75 -4.74 -21.02 -21.87
N GLY A 76 -4.07 -19.90 -22.15
CA GLY A 76 -4.36 -18.59 -21.54
C GLY A 76 -4.89 -17.57 -22.55
N ALA A 77 -5.83 -16.73 -22.10
CA ALA A 77 -6.30 -15.47 -22.69
C ALA A 77 -7.27 -14.78 -21.68
N GLY A 78 -7.45 -13.45 -21.63
CA GLY A 78 -6.75 -12.38 -22.35
C GLY A 78 -7.63 -11.19 -22.79
N ALA A 79 -7.88 -10.22 -21.89
CA ALA A 79 -8.31 -8.82 -22.12
C ALA A 79 -9.63 -8.48 -22.87
N GLY A 80 -10.18 -7.25 -22.67
CA GLY A 80 -11.05 -6.54 -23.64
C GLY A 80 -12.23 -5.66 -23.10
N ALA A 81 -12.57 -4.57 -23.81
CA ALA A 81 -13.66 -3.58 -23.51
C ALA A 81 -14.09 -2.78 -24.81
N PRO A 82 -14.82 -1.62 -24.85
CA PRO A 82 -15.64 -0.81 -23.89
C PRO A 82 -17.01 -0.30 -24.53
N PRO A 83 -17.58 0.97 -24.50
CA PRO A 83 -17.56 2.20 -23.61
C PRO A 83 -18.90 3.03 -23.35
N GLY A 84 -18.92 4.02 -22.40
CA GLY A 84 -19.34 5.45 -22.65
C GLY A 84 -20.26 6.36 -21.72
N ALA A 85 -19.67 7.23 -20.84
CA ALA A 85 -19.74 8.74 -20.74
C ALA A 85 -20.78 9.62 -19.89
N GLU A 86 -20.73 10.26 -18.66
CA GLU A 86 -19.86 10.71 -17.47
C GLU A 86 -20.68 10.84 -16.10
N GLY A 87 -20.44 11.77 -15.09
CA GLY A 87 -21.42 12.70 -14.33
C GLY A 87 -21.54 13.05 -12.72
N PRO A 88 -21.89 14.35 -12.23
CA PRO A 88 -20.88 15.40 -10.79
C PRO A 88 -21.17 15.72 -9.28
N ALA A 89 -20.46 16.77 -8.76
CA ALA A 89 -19.22 16.69 -7.91
C ALA A 89 -19.16 17.53 -6.59
N ALA A 90 -17.96 17.70 -6.01
CA ALA A 90 -17.63 18.53 -4.84
C ALA A 90 -16.15 19.00 -4.88
N ASP A 91 -15.84 20.24 -4.45
CA ASP A 91 -14.53 20.90 -4.57
C ASP A 91 -13.47 20.40 -3.55
N GLY A 92 -12.17 20.57 -3.83
CA GLY A 92 -11.06 19.94 -3.07
C GLY A 92 -9.88 20.87 -2.77
N GLY A 93 -9.62 21.12 -1.49
CA GLY A 93 -8.55 22.03 -1.03
C GLY A 93 -7.16 21.41 -1.01
N LEU A 94 -6.21 22.03 -1.71
CA LEU A 94 -4.77 21.89 -1.49
C LEU A 94 -4.21 23.22 -0.95
N GLN A 95 -3.25 23.16 -0.03
CA GLN A 95 -2.76 24.31 0.71
C GLN A 95 -1.30 24.63 0.36
N GLY A 96 -1.06 25.82 -0.17
CA GLY A 96 0.28 26.35 -0.47
C GLY A 96 0.32 27.87 -0.30
N ASP A 97 1.48 28.40 0.11
CA ASP A 97 1.73 29.84 0.12
C ASP A 97 2.14 30.32 -1.29
N ALA A 98 1.61 31.47 -1.71
CA ALA A 98 1.77 32.00 -3.06
C ALA A 98 3.12 32.70 -3.30
N ASP A 99 3.75 32.39 -4.42
CA ASP A 99 5.07 32.87 -4.83
C ASP A 99 5.00 34.17 -5.68
N ALA A 100 6.11 34.57 -6.30
CA ALA A 100 6.26 35.87 -6.97
C ALA A 100 5.23 36.18 -8.09
N ASP A 101 4.74 35.16 -8.80
CA ASP A 101 3.69 35.30 -9.83
C ASP A 101 2.26 35.13 -9.29
N GLY A 102 2.11 34.87 -7.98
CA GLY A 102 0.83 34.70 -7.30
C GLY A 102 0.26 33.27 -7.34
N LEU A 103 1.03 32.31 -7.85
CA LEU A 103 0.80 30.87 -7.74
C LEU A 103 1.73 30.28 -6.67
N GLY A 104 1.29 29.28 -5.92
CA GLY A 104 2.10 28.54 -4.94
C GLY A 104 2.85 27.34 -5.53
N HIS A 105 2.92 26.27 -4.75
CA HIS A 105 3.58 25.00 -5.12
C HIS A 105 2.66 23.79 -4.88
N SER A 106 2.94 22.67 -5.56
CA SER A 106 2.18 21.42 -5.39
C SER A 106 2.62 20.65 -4.14
N GLY A 107 1.66 20.24 -3.31
CA GLY A 107 1.85 19.21 -2.28
C GLY A 107 1.67 17.78 -2.83
N THR A 108 1.80 16.80 -1.93
CA THR A 108 1.38 15.40 -2.17
C THR A 108 -0.15 15.34 -2.28
N THR A 109 -0.69 14.48 -3.14
CA THR A 109 -2.14 14.23 -3.22
C THR A 109 -2.61 13.48 -1.98
N ILE A 110 -3.57 14.06 -1.23
CA ILE A 110 -4.07 13.55 0.06
C ILE A 110 -5.45 12.88 -0.06
N GLN A 111 -5.70 11.87 0.77
CA GLN A 111 -7.01 11.24 0.86
C GLN A 111 -8.06 12.14 1.55
N GLU A 112 -7.71 12.80 2.66
CA GLU A 112 -8.63 13.61 3.48
C GLU A 112 -8.04 15.00 3.75
N GLU A 113 -8.90 16.04 3.75
CA GLU A 113 -8.45 17.41 3.99
C GLU A 113 -7.88 17.57 5.41
N GLY A 114 -6.67 18.15 5.51
CA GLY A 114 -5.99 18.38 6.79
C GLY A 114 -5.27 17.16 7.38
N VAL A 115 -5.28 16.00 6.69
CA VAL A 115 -4.46 14.82 7.02
C VAL A 115 -3.35 14.70 5.97
N ASP A 116 -2.13 15.15 6.30
CA ASP A 116 -0.98 15.03 5.37
C ASP A 116 -0.48 13.59 5.32
N GLU A 117 -0.02 13.20 4.13
CA GLU A 117 0.53 11.88 3.80
C GLU A 117 2.00 12.03 3.41
N PRO A 118 2.91 11.17 3.90
CA PRO A 118 4.33 11.35 3.63
C PRO A 118 4.65 10.85 2.21
N ASP A 119 5.71 11.39 1.59
CA ASP A 119 6.17 10.99 0.26
C ASP A 119 7.69 11.09 0.13
N VAL A 120 8.28 10.41 -0.84
CA VAL A 120 9.72 10.46 -1.16
C VAL A 120 10.21 11.83 -1.65
N VAL A 121 9.28 12.71 -2.07
CA VAL A 121 9.56 14.09 -2.46
C VAL A 121 8.57 15.06 -1.79
N LYS A 122 9.09 16.13 -1.17
CA LYS A 122 8.31 17.26 -0.63
C LYS A 122 8.97 18.59 -1.07
N THR A 123 8.27 19.72 -0.97
CA THR A 123 8.82 21.04 -1.33
C THR A 123 8.31 22.16 -0.42
N ASP A 124 9.11 23.21 -0.25
CA ASP A 124 8.72 24.47 0.41
C ASP A 124 8.50 25.64 -0.58
N GLY A 125 8.44 25.35 -1.89
CA GLY A 125 8.40 26.35 -2.97
C GLY A 125 9.76 26.91 -3.37
N SER A 126 10.82 26.67 -2.60
CA SER A 126 12.19 27.15 -2.91
C SER A 126 13.25 26.03 -2.93
N HIS A 127 12.92 24.89 -2.30
CA HIS A 127 13.72 23.69 -2.22
C HIS A 127 12.86 22.45 -2.48
N LEU A 128 13.45 21.45 -3.13
CA LEU A 128 12.99 20.07 -3.12
C LEU A 128 13.70 19.33 -1.99
N TYR A 129 12.94 18.57 -1.21
CA TYR A 129 13.39 17.62 -0.21
C TYR A 129 13.16 16.23 -0.80
N ILE A 130 14.23 15.44 -0.92
CA ILE A 130 14.22 14.15 -1.64
C ILE A 130 14.84 13.09 -0.75
N LEU A 131 14.09 12.03 -0.44
CA LEU A 131 14.53 10.92 0.40
C LEU A 131 14.70 9.67 -0.46
N ASP A 132 15.93 9.15 -0.52
CA ASP A 132 16.28 7.94 -1.27
C ASP A 132 17.34 7.15 -0.49
N SER A 133 17.18 5.83 -0.37
CA SER A 133 18.24 4.89 0.06
C SER A 133 19.02 5.28 1.34
N GLY A 134 18.35 5.94 2.31
CA GLY A 134 18.97 6.39 3.57
C GLY A 134 19.61 7.79 3.51
N LEU A 135 19.31 8.57 2.47
CA LEU A 135 19.85 9.91 2.26
C LEU A 135 18.74 10.92 1.98
N LEU A 136 18.61 11.93 2.85
CA LEU A 136 17.80 13.11 2.58
C LEU A 136 18.67 14.15 1.84
N ARG A 137 18.32 14.48 0.60
CA ARG A 137 18.91 15.60 -0.16
C ARG A 137 18.01 16.82 -0.07
N ILE A 138 18.61 18.00 0.08
CA ILE A 138 17.91 19.29 -0.05
C ILE A 138 18.47 20.00 -1.28
N VAL A 139 17.64 20.24 -2.28
CA VAL A 139 18.00 20.81 -3.59
C VAL A 139 17.30 22.16 -3.76
N SER A 140 18.05 23.24 -3.90
CA SER A 140 17.48 24.56 -4.19
C SER A 140 17.09 24.63 -5.66
N VAL A 141 15.87 25.12 -5.90
CA VAL A 141 15.22 25.18 -7.21
C VAL A 141 14.75 26.59 -7.56
N GLY A 142 14.40 26.80 -8.84
CA GLY A 142 13.90 28.05 -9.43
C GLY A 142 14.39 28.23 -10.87
N ASP A 143 13.89 29.25 -11.58
CA ASP A 143 14.04 29.46 -13.05
C ASP A 143 15.43 29.18 -13.63
N ALA A 144 16.48 29.54 -12.90
CA ALA A 144 17.88 29.48 -13.34
C ALA A 144 18.77 28.58 -12.46
N ARG A 145 18.18 27.77 -11.56
CA ARG A 145 18.93 26.91 -10.63
C ARG A 145 18.19 25.61 -10.32
N VAL A 146 18.93 24.50 -10.42
CA VAL A 146 18.69 23.26 -9.68
C VAL A 146 20.05 22.86 -9.10
N ALA A 147 20.19 22.80 -7.77
CA ALA A 147 21.46 22.44 -7.13
C ALA A 147 21.28 21.92 -5.69
N GLU A 148 21.90 20.78 -5.36
CA GLU A 148 22.04 20.29 -3.99
C GLU A 148 22.69 21.37 -3.08
N VAL A 149 22.04 21.66 -1.97
CA VAL A 149 22.47 22.63 -0.94
C VAL A 149 23.12 21.88 0.23
N SER A 150 22.52 20.74 0.60
CA SER A 150 23.02 19.83 1.62
C SER A 150 22.47 18.42 1.42
N ARG A 151 23.07 17.45 2.12
CA ARG A 151 22.53 16.09 2.29
C ARG A 151 22.65 15.69 3.76
N VAL A 152 21.75 14.82 4.24
CA VAL A 152 21.78 14.21 5.57
C VAL A 152 21.73 12.69 5.39
N GLU A 153 22.77 12.00 5.90
CA GLU A 153 22.82 10.54 5.99
C GLU A 153 21.94 10.09 7.16
N LEU A 154 21.16 9.02 6.96
CA LEU A 154 20.17 8.49 7.89
C LEU A 154 20.42 6.99 8.09
N GLU A 155 19.92 6.46 9.21
CA GLU A 155 19.88 5.01 9.46
C GLU A 155 18.75 4.36 8.65
N GLY A 156 18.96 3.15 8.10
CA GLY A 156 17.98 2.44 7.27
C GLY A 156 17.78 2.99 5.85
N GLY A 157 17.01 2.27 5.02
CA GLY A 157 16.64 2.69 3.67
C GLY A 157 15.50 3.71 3.68
N GLY A 158 15.49 4.66 2.73
CA GLY A 158 14.42 5.66 2.60
C GLY A 158 13.05 5.04 2.31
N GLN A 159 11.99 5.53 2.96
CA GLN A 159 10.60 5.12 2.67
C GLN A 159 9.77 6.32 2.24
N ASP A 160 9.54 7.29 3.14
CA ASP A 160 8.78 8.52 2.87
C ASP A 160 9.18 9.65 3.84
N MET A 161 8.76 10.91 3.60
CA MET A 161 8.92 11.99 4.57
C MET A 161 7.71 12.93 4.68
N PHE A 162 7.56 13.56 5.84
CA PHE A 162 6.73 14.76 6.05
C PHE A 162 7.59 16.03 6.02
N LEU A 163 6.99 17.16 5.62
CA LEU A 163 7.59 18.49 5.68
C LEU A 163 6.59 19.46 6.33
N ILE A 164 6.95 20.00 7.49
CA ILE A 164 6.06 20.79 8.36
C ILE A 164 6.75 22.12 8.68
N GLY A 165 6.68 23.06 7.72
CA GLY A 165 7.47 24.30 7.76
C GLY A 165 8.97 23.98 7.75
N ASP A 166 9.70 24.44 8.76
CA ASP A 166 11.14 24.19 8.91
C ASP A 166 11.49 22.83 9.58
N THR A 167 10.55 21.89 9.66
CA THR A 167 10.78 20.52 10.17
C THR A 167 10.58 19.48 9.06
N VAL A 168 11.58 18.64 8.79
CA VAL A 168 11.38 17.37 8.06
C VAL A 168 11.24 16.24 9.08
N VAL A 169 10.32 15.31 8.84
CA VAL A 169 10.27 14.02 9.54
C VAL A 169 10.47 12.93 8.50
N ALA A 170 11.70 12.40 8.43
CA ALA A 170 12.04 11.33 7.50
C ALA A 170 11.72 9.97 8.14
N LEU A 171 11.04 9.11 7.38
CA LEU A 171 10.78 7.72 7.74
C LEU A 171 11.70 6.83 6.90
N THR A 172 12.56 6.10 7.59
CA THR A 172 13.44 5.08 7.01
C THR A 172 13.13 3.72 7.62
N GLN A 173 13.55 2.64 6.96
CA GLN A 173 13.34 1.27 7.43
C GLN A 173 14.63 0.46 7.34
N GLU A 174 15.02 -0.15 8.45
CA GLU A 174 16.01 -1.23 8.46
C GLU A 174 15.32 -2.57 8.23
N TRP A 175 15.87 -3.34 7.29
CA TRP A 175 15.37 -4.64 6.90
C TRP A 175 16.27 -5.73 7.51
N SER A 176 15.67 -6.76 8.11
CA SER A 176 16.40 -7.98 8.42
C SER A 176 16.46 -8.90 7.20
N TRP A 177 17.51 -9.72 7.09
CA TRP A 177 17.69 -10.67 5.98
C TRP A 177 16.79 -11.91 6.07
N PHE A 178 15.99 -12.03 7.12
CA PHE A 178 15.08 -13.15 7.30
C PHE A 178 13.78 -12.95 6.51
N TYR A 179 13.58 -13.76 5.45
CA TYR A 179 12.29 -13.90 4.77
C TYR A 179 11.35 -14.80 5.61
N PRO A 180 10.17 -14.31 5.99
CA PRO A 180 8.97 -15.11 6.05
C PRO A 180 8.06 -14.73 4.87
N ASP A 181 7.59 -15.71 4.08
CA ASP A 181 6.85 -15.49 2.82
C ASP A 181 5.41 -14.92 3.00
N VAL A 182 5.09 -14.34 4.17
CA VAL A 182 3.78 -13.73 4.48
C VAL A 182 3.59 -12.32 3.94
N LEU A 183 4.65 -11.64 3.50
CA LEU A 183 4.55 -10.36 2.77
C LEU A 183 4.15 -10.55 1.29
N PHE A 184 4.31 -11.76 0.74
CA PHE A 184 3.96 -12.11 -0.65
C PHE A 184 2.57 -12.76 -0.77
N LEU A 185 1.58 -12.22 -0.06
CA LEU A 185 0.15 -12.54 -0.24
C LEU A 185 -0.66 -11.36 -0.80
N ALA A 186 0.01 -10.25 -1.16
CA ALA A 186 -0.59 -9.11 -1.87
C ALA A 186 -0.55 -9.28 -3.40
N ASP A 187 0.50 -9.90 -3.95
CA ASP A 187 0.51 -10.45 -5.31
C ASP A 187 1.11 -11.87 -5.34
N GLY A 188 0.78 -12.62 -6.39
CA GLY A 188 1.07 -14.05 -6.51
C GLY A 188 2.39 -14.38 -7.20
N SER A 189 3.52 -13.77 -6.79
CA SER A 189 4.84 -14.08 -7.35
C SER A 189 5.90 -14.40 -6.28
N ALA A 190 6.58 -15.54 -6.44
CA ALA A 190 7.56 -16.03 -5.46
C ALA A 190 8.81 -16.63 -6.13
N SER A 191 9.99 -16.14 -5.76
CA SER A 191 11.29 -16.73 -6.11
C SER A 191 12.32 -16.49 -5.00
N GLY A 192 12.95 -17.55 -4.49
CA GLY A 192 13.81 -17.47 -3.30
C GLY A 192 15.32 -17.35 -3.59
N GLY A 193 16.04 -16.65 -2.68
CA GLY A 193 17.50 -16.50 -2.66
C GLY A 193 18.15 -17.06 -1.39
N GLY A 194 19.43 -17.44 -1.47
CA GLY A 194 20.13 -18.22 -0.42
C GLY A 194 20.92 -17.41 0.61
N SER A 195 21.18 -18.02 1.78
CA SER A 195 21.89 -17.41 2.91
C SER A 195 23.43 -17.38 2.76
N ALA A 196 24.03 -16.26 3.20
CA ALA A 196 25.44 -16.17 3.59
C ALA A 196 25.57 -15.95 5.12
N GLY A 197 26.62 -16.47 5.73
CA GLY A 197 26.69 -16.67 7.20
C GLY A 197 27.18 -15.47 8.02
N ALA A 198 26.60 -15.32 9.21
CA ALA A 198 27.03 -14.37 10.24
C ALA A 198 28.30 -14.82 11.01
N ALA A 199 28.97 -13.88 11.68
CA ALA A 199 30.12 -14.11 12.54
C ALA A 199 29.82 -13.73 14.00
N GLU A 200 30.37 -14.48 14.96
CA GLU A 200 30.10 -14.32 16.39
C GLU A 200 30.75 -13.04 16.99
N GLY A 201 30.00 -12.29 17.79
CA GLY A 201 30.44 -11.14 18.59
C GLY A 201 29.46 -10.87 19.74
N ASP A 202 29.98 -10.54 20.92
CA ASP A 202 29.25 -10.63 22.21
C ASP A 202 28.73 -9.27 22.73
N ASP A 203 27.72 -9.30 23.60
CA ASP A 203 27.25 -8.21 24.48
C ASP A 203 26.79 -6.87 23.84
N ALA A 204 25.79 -6.91 22.96
CA ALA A 204 24.75 -5.86 22.86
C ALA A 204 23.44 -6.43 22.29
N VAL A 205 22.31 -6.24 22.99
CA VAL A 205 20.97 -6.55 22.43
C VAL A 205 20.48 -5.33 21.64
N ALA A 206 21.05 -5.15 20.45
CA ALA A 206 20.43 -4.33 19.41
C ALA A 206 19.21 -5.08 18.84
N PRO A 207 18.15 -4.39 18.38
CA PRO A 207 17.01 -5.05 17.76
C PRO A 207 17.40 -5.67 16.41
N THR A 208 17.66 -6.98 16.40
CA THR A 208 18.04 -7.75 15.20
C THR A 208 16.86 -8.10 14.28
N GLY A 209 15.77 -7.33 14.33
CA GLY A 209 14.58 -7.47 13.50
C GLY A 209 14.29 -6.18 12.70
N PRO A 210 13.32 -6.20 11.77
CA PRO A 210 12.97 -5.01 10.99
C PRO A 210 12.55 -3.86 11.92
N SER A 211 12.95 -2.64 11.58
CA SER A 211 12.70 -1.45 12.39
C SER A 211 12.37 -0.24 11.53
N VAL A 212 11.33 0.52 11.89
CA VAL A 212 11.03 1.84 11.31
C VAL A 212 11.69 2.92 12.15
N ILE A 213 12.34 3.86 11.49
CA ILE A 213 13.13 4.91 12.13
C ILE A 213 12.58 6.27 11.69
N ALA A 214 12.00 7.00 12.64
CA ALA A 214 11.53 8.36 12.45
C ALA A 214 12.63 9.35 12.87
N THR A 215 13.22 10.04 11.90
CA THR A 215 14.25 11.06 12.15
C THR A 215 13.65 12.46 11.99
N VAL A 216 13.63 13.24 13.08
CA VAL A 216 13.13 14.62 13.09
C VAL A 216 14.30 15.58 12.83
N ILE A 217 14.18 16.44 11.82
CA ILE A 217 15.27 17.25 11.29
C ILE A 217 14.82 18.72 11.18
N ASP A 218 15.55 19.60 11.86
CA ASP A 218 15.49 21.05 11.67
C ASP A 218 16.18 21.44 10.36
N VAL A 219 15.42 22.05 9.45
CA VAL A 219 15.89 22.50 8.13
C VAL A 219 15.80 24.02 7.96
N ALA A 220 15.66 24.78 9.06
CA ALA A 220 15.59 26.24 9.04
C ALA A 220 16.80 26.87 8.32
N ASP A 221 17.99 26.30 8.50
CA ASP A 221 19.13 26.50 7.60
C ASP A 221 19.26 25.31 6.64
N ARG A 222 18.76 25.45 5.40
CA ARG A 222 18.85 24.42 4.35
C ARG A 222 20.29 24.09 3.92
N ALA A 223 21.31 24.84 4.36
CA ALA A 223 22.72 24.53 4.15
C ALA A 223 23.41 23.87 5.36
N ALA A 224 22.74 23.83 6.51
CA ALA A 224 23.21 23.11 7.71
C ALA A 224 22.05 22.46 8.49
N PRO A 225 21.33 21.47 7.90
CA PRO A 225 20.28 20.73 8.61
C PRO A 225 20.78 20.06 9.88
N ARG A 226 19.88 19.89 10.85
CA ARG A 226 20.21 19.37 12.17
C ARG A 226 19.18 18.34 12.63
N VAL A 227 19.61 17.09 12.79
CA VAL A 227 18.82 16.07 13.48
C VAL A 227 18.52 16.55 14.91
N LEU A 228 17.23 16.55 15.28
CA LEU A 228 16.73 16.88 16.61
C LEU A 228 16.52 15.63 17.47
N SER A 229 16.13 14.53 16.84
CA SER A 229 15.94 13.22 17.47
C SER A 229 15.78 12.12 16.42
N THR A 230 16.17 10.90 16.79
CA THR A 230 15.94 9.68 16.02
C THR A 230 15.13 8.72 16.90
N THR A 231 13.96 8.27 16.43
CA THR A 231 13.10 7.32 17.15
C THR A 231 12.88 6.07 16.32
N ARG A 232 13.46 4.96 16.78
CA ARG A 232 13.42 3.63 16.21
C ARG A 232 12.31 2.82 16.89
N PHE A 233 11.41 2.26 16.09
CA PHE A 233 10.33 1.38 16.52
C PHE A 233 10.50 0.01 15.86
N GLU A 234 10.36 -1.06 16.63
CA GLU A 234 10.39 -2.44 16.10
C GLU A 234 9.16 -2.69 15.19
N GLY A 235 9.38 -3.18 13.97
CA GLY A 235 8.33 -3.42 12.96
C GLY A 235 8.67 -2.91 11.56
N ASN A 236 7.69 -3.04 10.67
CA ASN A 236 7.70 -2.53 9.29
C ASN A 236 6.59 -1.47 9.14
N LEU A 237 6.78 -0.46 8.30
CA LEU A 237 5.80 0.60 8.08
C LEU A 237 4.61 0.07 7.25
N VAL A 238 3.38 0.22 7.79
CA VAL A 238 2.13 -0.06 7.05
C VAL A 238 1.52 1.25 6.55
N SER A 239 1.53 2.29 7.39
CA SER A 239 0.94 3.58 7.07
C SER A 239 1.47 4.65 8.01
N ALA A 240 1.52 5.89 7.53
CA ALA A 240 1.82 7.06 8.32
C ALA A 240 0.94 8.25 7.88
N ARG A 241 0.55 9.08 8.84
CA ARG A 241 -0.29 10.27 8.68
C ARG A 241 0.18 11.39 9.62
N MET A 242 0.03 12.64 9.21
CA MET A 242 0.37 13.80 10.02
C MET A 242 -0.83 14.74 10.15
N ILE A 243 -1.20 15.07 11.39
CA ILE A 243 -2.29 16.01 11.70
C ILE A 243 -1.68 17.14 12.53
N GLY A 244 -1.44 18.28 11.88
CA GLY A 244 -0.73 19.42 12.47
C GLY A 244 0.75 19.12 12.76
N ARG A 245 1.06 18.77 14.02
CA ARG A 245 2.39 18.32 14.48
C ARG A 245 2.35 16.95 15.17
N ARG A 246 1.23 16.23 15.05
CA ARG A 246 1.06 14.89 15.59
C ARG A 246 1.19 13.85 14.49
N MET A 247 2.18 12.98 14.63
CA MET A 247 2.37 11.86 13.73
C MET A 247 1.57 10.66 14.23
N HIS A 248 0.93 9.96 13.31
CA HIS A 248 0.22 8.71 13.54
C HIS A 248 0.86 7.65 12.64
N LEU A 249 1.31 6.54 13.24
CA LEU A 249 1.95 5.42 12.54
C LEU A 249 1.12 4.15 12.73
N ALA A 250 1.12 3.28 11.72
CA ALA A 250 0.74 1.89 11.84
C ALA A 250 1.94 1.02 11.45
N LEU A 251 2.38 0.14 12.35
CA LEU A 251 3.52 -0.75 12.16
C LEU A 251 3.10 -2.23 12.18
N ALA A 252 3.61 -3.03 11.25
CA ALA A 252 3.42 -4.48 11.19
C ALA A 252 4.62 -5.21 11.80
N ILE A 253 4.35 -6.02 12.80
CA ILE A 253 5.34 -6.56 13.73
C ILE A 253 5.24 -8.08 13.76
N TYR A 254 6.34 -8.73 13.44
CA TYR A 254 6.48 -10.19 13.42
C TYR A 254 7.71 -10.55 14.25
N PRO A 255 7.57 -11.21 15.43
CA PRO A 255 8.69 -11.47 16.34
C PRO A 255 9.83 -12.26 15.69
N HIS A 256 10.94 -11.57 15.44
CA HIS A 256 11.96 -11.99 14.48
C HIS A 256 12.81 -13.19 14.92
N ASP A 257 13.14 -13.30 16.22
CA ASP A 257 13.99 -14.36 16.79
C ASP A 257 13.33 -15.77 16.76
N LEU A 258 12.15 -15.88 16.16
CA LEU A 258 11.49 -17.13 15.80
C LEU A 258 11.96 -17.68 14.44
N GLY A 259 12.91 -17.01 13.77
CA GLY A 259 13.43 -17.42 12.47
C GLY A 259 13.96 -18.86 12.42
N GLU A 260 14.54 -19.39 13.50
CA GLU A 260 14.95 -20.81 13.52
C GLU A 260 13.78 -21.84 13.68
N VAL A 261 12.53 -21.41 13.50
CA VAL A 261 11.32 -22.26 13.53
C VAL A 261 10.78 -22.55 12.12
N PHE A 262 11.03 -21.69 11.15
CA PHE A 262 10.55 -21.81 9.76
C PHE A 262 11.73 -21.68 8.77
N PRO A 263 11.78 -22.47 7.67
CA PRO A 263 10.96 -23.63 7.34
C PRO A 263 11.40 -24.93 8.07
N VAL A 264 12.33 -24.86 9.04
CA VAL A 264 13.01 -26.04 9.64
C VAL A 264 12.19 -26.74 10.75
N GLY A 265 10.89 -26.97 10.49
CA GLY A 265 10.03 -27.91 11.20
C GLY A 265 9.39 -27.43 12.50
N GLY A 266 8.06 -27.30 12.50
CA GLY A 266 7.18 -26.85 13.60
C GLY A 266 7.06 -27.75 14.84
N SER A 267 8.16 -28.42 15.22
CA SER A 267 8.35 -29.00 16.57
C SER A 267 8.89 -27.97 17.57
N ARG A 268 9.42 -26.84 17.08
CA ARG A 268 10.23 -25.91 17.89
C ARG A 268 9.40 -24.89 18.67
N MET A 269 8.33 -24.31 18.09
CA MET A 269 7.44 -23.37 18.80
C MET A 269 6.86 -23.93 20.11
N LYS A 270 6.62 -25.25 20.15
CA LYS A 270 6.09 -25.99 21.31
C LYS A 270 7.14 -26.27 22.40
N SER A 271 8.43 -25.99 22.13
CA SER A 271 9.54 -26.13 23.08
C SER A 271 10.25 -24.81 23.41
N LEU A 272 9.95 -23.73 22.68
CA LEU A 272 10.42 -22.38 23.01
C LEU A 272 9.77 -21.83 24.30
N THR A 273 10.61 -21.40 25.23
CA THR A 273 10.21 -20.78 26.50
C THR A 273 10.07 -19.27 26.33
N LEU A 274 9.02 -18.86 25.62
CA LEU A 274 8.70 -17.46 25.37
C LEU A 274 8.15 -16.74 26.61
N LYS A 275 8.47 -15.45 26.73
CA LYS A 275 7.94 -14.42 27.63
C LYS A 275 7.22 -13.35 26.81
N ALA A 276 6.51 -12.42 27.47
CA ALA A 276 5.84 -11.33 26.75
C ALA A 276 6.84 -10.37 26.08
N ALA A 277 7.98 -10.08 26.70
CA ALA A 277 9.07 -9.31 26.10
C ALA A 277 9.80 -10.02 24.92
N ASP A 278 9.42 -11.28 24.61
CA ASP A 278 9.92 -12.01 23.43
C ASP A 278 8.87 -11.96 22.27
N VAL A 279 7.82 -11.13 22.41
CA VAL A 279 6.64 -11.01 21.51
C VAL A 279 6.14 -9.55 21.41
N LEU A 280 6.22 -8.78 22.50
CA LEU A 280 5.90 -7.36 22.56
C LEU A 280 7.04 -6.53 21.96
N PRO A 281 6.75 -5.55 21.09
CA PRO A 281 7.76 -4.73 20.45
C PRO A 281 8.42 -3.73 21.39
N ASN A 282 9.60 -3.28 20.99
CA ASN A 282 10.41 -2.29 21.70
C ASN A 282 10.55 -0.99 20.88
N PHE A 283 11.00 0.07 21.54
CA PHE A 283 11.42 1.31 20.90
C PHE A 283 12.73 1.82 21.50
N GLU A 284 13.43 2.63 20.73
CA GLU A 284 14.60 3.40 21.15
C GLU A 284 14.47 4.85 20.63
N CYS A 285 14.67 5.84 21.49
CA CYS A 285 14.67 7.25 21.12
C CYS A 285 15.97 7.91 21.58
N THR A 286 16.75 8.45 20.63
CA THR A 286 17.97 9.22 20.90
C THR A 286 17.74 10.69 20.57
N ASP A 287 18.12 11.59 21.48
CA ASP A 287 17.94 13.04 21.33
C ASP A 287 19.17 13.75 20.70
N ALA A 288 19.05 15.05 20.39
CA ALA A 288 20.13 15.88 19.85
C ALA A 288 21.36 16.04 20.77
N SER A 289 21.33 15.55 22.01
CA SER A 289 22.49 15.49 22.91
C SER A 289 23.21 14.13 22.89
N GLY A 290 22.57 13.10 22.31
CA GLY A 290 23.00 11.71 22.39
C GLY A 290 22.53 11.00 23.66
N GLU A 291 21.48 11.49 24.34
CA GLU A 291 20.82 10.75 25.41
C GLU A 291 19.76 9.81 24.80
N THR A 292 19.92 8.51 25.06
CA THR A 292 19.10 7.43 24.52
C THR A 292 18.16 6.86 25.58
N ILE A 293 16.88 6.74 25.24
CA ILE A 293 15.83 6.11 26.04
C ILE A 293 15.31 4.89 25.28
N THR A 294 15.43 3.70 25.87
CA THR A 294 14.92 2.44 25.33
C THR A 294 13.79 1.90 26.22
N GLY A 295 12.77 1.28 25.65
CA GLY A 295 11.69 0.65 26.42
C GLY A 295 10.74 -0.23 25.61
N GLU A 296 9.78 -0.84 26.31
CA GLU A 296 8.66 -1.56 25.71
C GLU A 296 7.76 -0.55 24.98
N LEU A 297 7.44 -0.78 23.69
CA LEU A 297 6.50 0.02 22.92
C LEU A 297 5.05 -0.25 23.35
N LEU A 298 4.77 -1.48 23.80
CA LEU A 298 3.46 -1.94 24.26
C LEU A 298 3.59 -2.87 25.47
N THR A 299 2.67 -2.71 26.43
CA THR A 299 2.40 -3.69 27.50
C THR A 299 1.20 -4.55 27.14
N TYR A 300 1.06 -5.75 27.74
CA TYR A 300 -0.05 -6.68 27.40
C TYR A 300 -1.45 -6.05 27.53
N ASP A 301 -1.66 -5.11 28.45
CA ASP A 301 -2.94 -4.42 28.65
C ASP A 301 -3.20 -3.27 27.66
N ARG A 302 -2.23 -2.94 26.81
CA ARG A 302 -2.38 -2.09 25.62
C ARG A 302 -2.57 -2.90 24.34
N VAL A 303 -2.52 -4.23 24.42
CA VAL A 303 -2.72 -5.14 23.28
C VAL A 303 -4.10 -5.80 23.34
N PHE A 304 -4.75 -5.83 22.18
CA PHE A 304 -5.99 -6.54 21.92
C PHE A 304 -5.74 -7.74 20.99
N ARG A 305 -6.72 -8.63 20.92
CA ARG A 305 -6.83 -9.68 19.88
C ARG A 305 -8.25 -9.69 19.32
N PRO A 306 -8.47 -10.06 18.05
CA PRO A 306 -9.81 -10.36 17.55
C PRO A 306 -10.43 -11.57 18.28
N ALA A 307 -11.75 -11.72 18.18
CA ALA A 307 -12.48 -12.86 18.71
C ALA A 307 -12.34 -14.10 17.83
N ASP A 308 -12.31 -13.88 16.51
CA ASP A 308 -12.05 -14.85 15.45
C ASP A 308 -10.62 -14.55 14.92
N PRO A 309 -9.58 -15.38 15.22
CA PRO A 309 -8.17 -15.00 15.02
C PRO A 309 -7.68 -14.82 13.58
N ASP A 310 -7.03 -13.67 13.30
CA ASP A 310 -6.28 -13.40 12.07
C ASP A 310 -4.75 -13.53 12.28
N GLY A 311 -4.22 -14.75 12.15
CA GLY A 311 -2.78 -14.99 12.18
C GLY A 311 -2.07 -14.66 13.50
N TYR A 312 -0.75 -14.46 13.41
CA TYR A 312 0.16 -14.34 14.57
C TYR A 312 0.94 -13.02 14.64
N GLY A 313 0.80 -12.14 13.64
CA GLY A 313 1.41 -10.81 13.63
C GLY A 313 0.81 -9.88 14.68
N MET A 314 1.37 -8.68 14.78
CA MET A 314 0.79 -7.58 15.53
C MET A 314 0.82 -6.29 14.69
N VAL A 315 -0.31 -5.58 14.64
CA VAL A 315 -0.36 -4.19 14.16
C VAL A 315 -0.30 -3.26 15.37
N SER A 316 0.69 -2.36 15.39
CA SER A 316 0.79 -1.29 16.40
C SER A 316 0.36 0.05 15.81
N VAL A 317 -0.71 0.63 16.35
CA VAL A 317 -1.13 2.01 16.04
C VAL A 317 -0.51 2.94 17.09
N ILE A 318 0.37 3.82 16.64
CA ILE A 318 1.15 4.76 17.47
C ILE A 318 0.71 6.18 17.17
N SER A 319 0.65 7.04 18.18
CA SER A 319 0.43 8.48 18.04
C SER A 319 1.41 9.26 18.91
N LEU A 320 2.15 10.20 18.32
CA LEU A 320 3.23 10.95 18.98
C LEU A 320 3.28 12.42 18.52
N ASP A 321 3.80 13.29 19.38
CA ASP A 321 4.11 14.68 19.03
C ASP A 321 5.55 14.75 18.47
N VAL A 322 5.74 15.35 17.30
CA VAL A 322 7.07 15.41 16.66
C VAL A 322 8.08 16.29 17.43
N ASP A 323 7.60 17.18 18.31
CA ASP A 323 8.45 17.98 19.20
C ASP A 323 8.79 17.24 20.51
N ALA A 324 8.21 16.05 20.74
CA ALA A 324 8.46 15.20 21.90
C ALA A 324 8.32 13.69 21.59
N PRO A 325 9.05 13.11 20.61
CA PRO A 325 8.73 11.79 20.05
C PRO A 325 8.97 10.60 21.00
N ALA A 326 9.69 10.79 22.11
CA ALA A 326 9.76 9.83 23.22
C ALA A 326 8.46 9.78 24.08
N GLN A 327 7.49 10.65 23.83
CA GLN A 327 6.19 10.71 24.51
C GLN A 327 5.08 10.39 23.51
N PHE A 328 4.72 9.10 23.44
CA PHE A 328 3.71 8.57 22.53
C PHE A 328 2.66 7.74 23.26
N HIS A 329 1.54 7.49 22.58
CA HIS A 329 0.56 6.46 22.95
C HIS A 329 0.52 5.40 21.86
N ALA A 330 0.57 4.13 22.26
CA ALA A 330 0.43 2.99 21.35
C ALA A 330 -0.76 2.10 21.77
N ILE A 331 -1.33 1.40 20.78
CA ILE A 331 -2.25 0.26 20.94
C ILE A 331 -1.84 -0.83 19.94
N GLY A 332 -1.75 -2.07 20.43
CA GLY A 332 -1.51 -3.24 19.59
C GLY A 332 -2.79 -4.03 19.30
N VAL A 333 -2.89 -4.61 18.11
CA VAL A 333 -3.82 -5.71 17.80
C VAL A 333 -3.01 -6.91 17.33
N MET A 334 -3.19 -8.07 17.96
CA MET A 334 -2.65 -9.35 17.51
C MET A 334 -3.45 -9.87 16.30
N ALA A 335 -3.18 -9.25 15.15
CA ALA A 335 -3.71 -9.56 13.82
C ALA A 335 -2.62 -9.24 12.76
N ASN A 336 -2.82 -9.68 11.51
CA ASN A 336 -2.00 -9.22 10.39
C ASN A 336 -2.36 -7.78 9.98
N PRO A 337 -1.49 -7.07 9.22
CA PRO A 337 -1.83 -5.78 8.65
C PRO A 337 -2.80 -5.93 7.46
N GLY A 338 -4.07 -5.62 7.69
CA GLY A 338 -5.00 -5.26 6.62
C GLY A 338 -4.86 -3.81 6.17
N LEU A 339 -5.80 -3.35 5.31
CA LEU A 339 -5.82 -1.97 4.83
C LEU A 339 -6.07 -0.96 5.97
N THR A 340 -5.55 0.25 5.80
CA THR A 340 -5.66 1.34 6.79
C THR A 340 -6.31 2.57 6.19
N TYR A 341 -6.96 3.37 7.04
CA TYR A 341 -7.57 4.65 6.70
C TYR A 341 -7.47 5.61 7.89
N ALA A 342 -7.46 6.92 7.65
CA ALA A 342 -7.45 7.94 8.69
C ALA A 342 -8.29 9.15 8.28
N SER A 343 -9.18 9.57 9.17
CA SER A 343 -9.88 10.86 9.13
C SER A 343 -9.18 11.86 10.07
N LEU A 344 -9.72 13.08 10.21
CA LEU A 344 -9.26 14.02 11.24
C LEU A 344 -9.56 13.56 12.69
N ASP A 345 -10.53 12.66 12.88
CA ASP A 345 -11.03 12.24 14.19
C ASP A 345 -10.56 10.84 14.61
N ALA A 346 -10.22 9.95 13.66
CA ALA A 346 -9.88 8.56 13.95
C ALA A 346 -8.99 7.88 12.89
N PHE A 347 -8.20 6.91 13.37
CA PHE A 347 -7.55 5.89 12.55
C PHE A 347 -8.45 4.65 12.46
N TYR A 348 -8.40 3.95 11.33
CA TYR A 348 -9.13 2.71 11.08
C TYR A 348 -8.16 1.64 10.56
N LEU A 349 -8.19 0.47 11.20
CA LEU A 349 -7.57 -0.75 10.69
C LEU A 349 -8.68 -1.68 10.20
N THR A 350 -8.50 -2.28 9.03
CA THR A 350 -9.34 -3.36 8.53
C THR A 350 -8.65 -4.71 8.74
N ASP A 351 -9.44 -5.78 8.82
CA ASP A 351 -9.02 -7.17 8.90
C ASP A 351 -9.87 -7.96 7.90
N THR A 352 -9.20 -8.59 6.94
CA THR A 352 -9.81 -9.34 5.84
C THR A 352 -9.22 -10.75 5.80
N GLN A 353 -9.70 -11.63 6.67
CA GLN A 353 -9.12 -12.97 6.79
C GLN A 353 -9.08 -13.69 5.44
N TRP A 354 -7.88 -14.15 5.10
CA TRP A 354 -7.61 -14.88 3.89
C TRP A 354 -7.08 -16.26 4.28
N THR A 355 -7.89 -17.30 4.05
CA THR A 355 -7.43 -18.68 4.18
C THR A 355 -7.04 -19.20 2.80
N PHE A 356 -5.87 -19.84 2.70
CA PHE A 356 -5.40 -20.48 1.46
C PHE A 356 -6.31 -21.66 1.04
N TRP A 357 -7.14 -22.18 1.96
CA TRP A 357 -7.72 -23.52 1.90
C TRP A 357 -9.23 -23.57 1.66
N GLY A 358 -9.87 -22.44 1.35
CA GLY A 358 -11.26 -22.41 0.84
C GLY A 358 -12.34 -22.05 1.87
N ASP A 359 -11.98 -21.77 3.12
CA ASP A 359 -12.87 -21.08 4.05
C ASP A 359 -12.87 -19.58 3.70
N GLU A 360 -13.70 -19.22 2.73
CA GLU A 360 -13.85 -17.86 2.22
C GLU A 360 -14.53 -16.95 3.25
N ARG A 361 -13.75 -16.28 4.10
CA ARG A 361 -14.28 -15.18 4.92
C ARG A 361 -14.61 -13.97 4.03
N GLN A 362 -15.84 -13.95 3.53
CA GLN A 362 -16.43 -12.88 2.70
C GLN A 362 -16.85 -11.66 3.54
N THR A 363 -16.05 -11.25 4.53
CA THR A 363 -16.33 -10.09 5.39
C THR A 363 -15.05 -9.32 5.73
N THR A 364 -15.17 -8.01 5.85
CA THR A 364 -14.12 -7.13 6.43
C THR A 364 -14.50 -6.73 7.85
N ASP A 365 -13.66 -7.07 8.83
CA ASP A 365 -13.73 -6.52 10.18
C ASP A 365 -13.07 -5.13 10.21
N ILE A 366 -13.59 -4.22 11.03
CA ILE A 366 -13.21 -2.81 11.08
C ILE A 366 -12.99 -2.38 12.53
N TYR A 367 -11.80 -1.87 12.83
CA TYR A 367 -11.39 -1.39 14.14
C TYR A 367 -11.14 0.13 14.10
N LYS A 368 -12.03 0.92 14.72
CA LYS A 368 -11.91 2.39 14.85
C LYS A 368 -11.14 2.76 16.11
N PHE A 369 -10.04 3.47 15.94
CA PHE A 369 -9.24 4.06 17.01
C PHE A 369 -9.37 5.58 16.97
N ALA A 370 -10.12 6.16 17.92
CA ALA A 370 -10.31 7.60 17.97
C ALA A 370 -9.04 8.30 18.44
N TYR A 371 -8.78 9.48 17.88
CA TYR A 371 -7.77 10.39 18.37
C TYR A 371 -8.26 11.11 19.63
N THR A 372 -7.34 11.41 20.54
CA THR A 372 -7.60 11.95 21.87
C THR A 372 -6.60 13.05 22.20
N GLU A 373 -6.82 13.83 23.26
CA GLU A 373 -5.86 14.87 23.69
C GLU A 373 -4.42 14.33 23.83
N THR A 374 -4.25 13.09 24.29
CA THR A 374 -2.93 12.48 24.55
C THR A 374 -2.42 11.55 23.46
N GLY A 375 -3.27 11.07 22.54
CA GLY A 375 -2.85 10.16 21.47
C GLY A 375 -4.03 9.39 20.85
N VAL A 376 -4.04 8.06 21.00
CA VAL A 376 -5.00 7.16 20.32
C VAL A 376 -5.60 6.11 21.26
N GLU A 377 -6.92 5.88 21.17
CA GLU A 377 -7.65 4.85 21.94
C GLU A 377 -8.65 4.07 21.07
N LEU A 378 -8.84 2.77 21.34
CA LEU A 378 -9.87 1.96 20.68
C LEU A 378 -11.26 2.50 21.04
N ALA A 379 -12.06 2.83 20.02
CA ALA A 379 -13.34 3.51 20.17
C ALA A 379 -14.53 2.71 19.65
N GLY A 380 -14.36 1.88 18.61
CA GLY A 380 -15.44 1.06 18.08
C GLY A 380 -14.98 -0.09 17.19
N VAL A 381 -15.81 -1.13 17.08
CA VAL A 381 -15.57 -2.30 16.24
C VAL A 381 -16.83 -2.65 15.45
N GLY A 382 -16.70 -3.03 14.18
CA GLY A 382 -17.81 -3.49 13.33
C GLY A 382 -17.35 -4.42 12.21
N VAL A 383 -18.32 -4.90 11.41
CA VAL A 383 -18.10 -5.82 10.29
C VAL A 383 -18.98 -5.42 9.10
N VAL A 384 -18.50 -5.65 7.89
CA VAL A 384 -19.25 -5.53 6.63
C VAL A 384 -18.98 -6.75 5.75
N ASP A 385 -19.90 -7.08 4.85
CA ASP A 385 -19.67 -8.15 3.87
C ASP A 385 -18.76 -7.67 2.73
N GLY A 386 -18.02 -8.58 2.12
CA GLY A 386 -17.04 -8.33 1.07
C GLY A 386 -15.68 -7.82 1.57
N ARG A 387 -14.75 -7.66 0.62
CA ARG A 387 -13.39 -7.13 0.82
C ARG A 387 -13.27 -5.70 0.29
N VAL A 388 -12.56 -4.86 1.03
CA VAL A 388 -12.21 -3.48 0.62
C VAL A 388 -11.07 -3.52 -0.41
N LEU A 389 -11.12 -2.69 -1.45
CA LEU A 389 -10.07 -2.61 -2.49
C LEU A 389 -8.79 -1.92 -1.98
N ASN A 390 -8.92 -0.72 -1.43
CA ASN A 390 -7.81 0.15 -1.01
C ASN A 390 -8.29 1.19 0.03
N SER A 391 -7.40 2.04 0.56
CA SER A 391 -7.78 3.04 1.56
C SER A 391 -8.86 4.01 1.08
N TYR A 392 -8.85 4.37 -0.22
CA TYR A 392 -9.83 5.28 -0.87
C TYR A 392 -11.25 4.69 -0.96
N SER A 393 -11.37 3.37 -0.76
CA SER A 393 -12.63 2.66 -0.58
C SER A 393 -13.19 2.79 0.85
N LEU A 394 -12.56 3.60 1.72
CA LEU A 394 -13.10 4.11 2.97
C LEU A 394 -13.20 5.64 2.95
N GLY A 395 -14.12 6.19 3.75
CA GLY A 395 -14.16 7.63 4.02
C GLY A 395 -15.16 8.00 5.13
N GLU A 396 -14.80 8.87 6.05
CA GLU A 396 -15.66 9.34 7.16
C GLU A 396 -16.36 10.68 6.82
N HIS A 397 -17.64 10.82 7.16
CA HIS A 397 -18.36 12.10 7.08
C HIS A 397 -19.41 12.22 8.18
N GLU A 398 -19.48 13.36 8.85
CA GLU A 398 -20.31 13.60 10.04
C GLU A 398 -20.23 12.47 11.10
N GLY A 399 -19.04 11.90 11.31
CA GLY A 399 -18.82 10.80 12.26
C GLY A 399 -19.35 9.42 11.82
N ARG A 400 -19.78 9.26 10.56
CA ARG A 400 -20.14 7.98 9.94
C ARG A 400 -19.04 7.52 8.99
N LEU A 401 -18.64 6.25 9.08
CA LEU A 401 -17.72 5.63 8.13
C LEU A 401 -18.49 5.10 6.92
N ARG A 402 -18.05 5.42 5.72
CA ARG A 402 -18.51 4.83 4.45
C ARG A 402 -17.46 3.85 3.96
N VAL A 403 -17.87 2.68 3.48
CA VAL A 403 -16.98 1.60 3.05
C VAL A 403 -17.53 0.97 1.78
N ALA A 404 -16.73 0.86 0.73
CA ALA A 404 -17.04 0.11 -0.49
C ALA A 404 -16.33 -1.24 -0.49
N THR A 405 -17.03 -2.33 -0.84
CA THR A 405 -16.50 -3.69 -0.82
C THR A 405 -16.95 -4.54 -2.01
N THR A 406 -16.19 -5.58 -2.32
CA THR A 406 -16.56 -6.64 -3.28
C THR A 406 -16.69 -7.98 -2.55
N THR A 407 -17.83 -8.65 -2.66
CA THR A 407 -17.92 -10.11 -2.38
C THR A 407 -17.66 -10.86 -3.68
N SER A 408 -16.92 -11.97 -3.63
CA SER A 408 -16.63 -12.78 -4.82
C SER A 408 -16.51 -14.26 -4.47
N THR A 409 -17.43 -15.10 -4.95
CA THR A 409 -17.49 -16.53 -4.67
C THR A 409 -17.24 -17.37 -5.92
N PHE A 410 -16.72 -18.58 -5.77
CA PHE A 410 -16.54 -19.54 -6.85
C PHE A 410 -17.20 -20.90 -6.51
N ASP A 411 -18.28 -21.25 -7.21
CA ASP A 411 -19.09 -22.45 -6.92
C ASP A 411 -19.31 -23.36 -8.16
N GLU A 412 -20.20 -24.35 -8.05
CA GLU A 412 -20.53 -25.27 -9.16
C GLU A 412 -21.22 -24.59 -10.37
N ASN A 413 -21.65 -23.34 -10.22
CA ASN A 413 -22.23 -22.50 -11.26
C ASN A 413 -21.22 -21.52 -11.89
N GLY A 414 -20.06 -21.30 -11.24
CA GLY A 414 -18.94 -20.51 -11.73
C GLY A 414 -18.46 -19.43 -10.75
N PHE A 415 -17.75 -18.43 -11.27
CA PHE A 415 -17.44 -17.21 -10.51
C PHE A 415 -18.67 -16.31 -10.43
N SER A 416 -18.93 -15.71 -9.27
CA SER A 416 -19.88 -14.61 -9.14
C SER A 416 -19.39 -13.56 -8.14
N SER A 417 -19.53 -12.29 -8.50
CA SER A 417 -19.21 -11.14 -7.64
C SER A 417 -20.41 -10.22 -7.47
N GLY A 418 -20.34 -9.40 -6.43
CA GLY A 418 -21.27 -8.32 -6.16
C GLY A 418 -20.58 -7.23 -5.36
N ASN A 419 -20.82 -5.98 -5.73
CA ASN A 419 -20.18 -4.81 -5.13
C ASN A 419 -21.17 -4.13 -4.17
N HIS A 420 -20.70 -3.64 -3.04
CA HIS A 420 -21.54 -3.12 -1.96
C HIS A 420 -20.96 -1.81 -1.43
N VAL A 421 -21.83 -0.98 -0.84
CA VAL A 421 -21.42 0.24 -0.12
C VAL A 421 -22.20 0.33 1.18
N TYR A 422 -21.48 0.32 2.30
CA TYR A 422 -22.04 0.38 3.65
C TYR A 422 -21.79 1.74 4.28
N VAL A 423 -22.74 2.21 5.08
CA VAL A 423 -22.59 3.39 5.94
C VAL A 423 -22.76 2.95 7.39
N LEU A 424 -21.72 3.13 8.20
CA LEU A 424 -21.66 2.71 9.60
C LEU A 424 -21.69 3.92 10.52
N ALA A 425 -22.47 3.83 11.61
CA ALA A 425 -22.50 4.82 12.68
C ALA A 425 -22.06 4.19 14.01
N GLN A 426 -21.41 4.98 14.86
CA GLN A 426 -20.92 4.50 16.14
C GLN A 426 -22.03 4.47 17.21
N ASN A 427 -22.33 3.29 17.75
CA ASN A 427 -23.25 3.05 18.85
C ASN A 427 -22.48 2.52 20.07
N GLY A 428 -21.84 3.44 20.81
CA GLY A 428 -20.93 3.07 21.90
C GLY A 428 -19.63 2.46 21.37
N GLU A 429 -19.39 1.20 21.70
CA GLU A 429 -18.22 0.41 21.24
C GLU A 429 -18.50 -0.35 19.92
N ALA A 430 -19.72 -0.28 19.37
CA ALA A 430 -20.07 -0.89 18.09
C ALA A 430 -20.05 0.13 16.95
N LEU A 431 -19.63 -0.30 15.75
CA LEU A 431 -19.88 0.38 14.48
C LEU A 431 -21.03 -0.37 13.78
N GLU A 432 -22.23 0.19 13.85
CA GLU A 432 -23.45 -0.44 13.32
C GLU A 432 -23.73 0.06 11.90
N VAL A 433 -23.96 -0.86 10.95
CA VAL A 433 -24.45 -0.51 9.60
C VAL A 433 -25.83 0.13 9.71
N VAL A 434 -25.93 1.42 9.39
CA VAL A 434 -27.18 2.20 9.42
C VAL A 434 -27.86 2.28 8.05
N GLY A 435 -27.10 2.17 6.96
CA GLY A 435 -27.60 2.14 5.59
C GLY A 435 -26.64 1.38 4.69
N LYS A 436 -27.14 0.82 3.58
CA LYS A 436 -26.34 0.03 2.64
C LYS A 436 -26.92 -0.02 1.22
N LEU A 437 -26.02 -0.15 0.25
CA LEU A 437 -26.26 -0.57 -1.13
C LEU A 437 -25.58 -1.93 -1.33
N GLU A 438 -26.25 -2.87 -1.99
CA GLU A 438 -25.75 -4.25 -2.13
C GLU A 438 -25.98 -4.80 -3.55
N ASN A 439 -25.05 -5.65 -4.00
CA ASN A 439 -25.06 -6.30 -5.31
C ASN A 439 -25.13 -5.29 -6.49
N LEU A 440 -24.40 -4.19 -6.36
CA LEU A 440 -24.07 -3.29 -7.45
C LEU A 440 -23.19 -4.04 -8.46
N ALA A 441 -23.47 -3.86 -9.75
CA ALA A 441 -22.77 -4.48 -10.86
C ALA A 441 -22.40 -5.98 -10.66
N PRO A 442 -23.38 -6.91 -10.61
CA PRO A 442 -23.10 -8.33 -10.41
C PRO A 442 -22.27 -8.92 -11.55
N GLY A 443 -21.12 -9.54 -11.22
CA GLY A 443 -20.12 -10.03 -12.17
C GLY A 443 -18.89 -9.12 -12.31
N GLU A 444 -19.02 -7.84 -11.98
CA GLU A 444 -17.92 -6.87 -12.02
C GLU A 444 -17.22 -6.76 -10.64
N THR A 445 -16.04 -6.15 -10.57
CA THR A 445 -15.31 -5.89 -9.31
C THR A 445 -14.85 -4.43 -9.20
N ILE A 446 -14.83 -3.84 -7.99
CA ILE A 446 -14.41 -2.44 -7.79
C ILE A 446 -12.98 -2.22 -8.27
N GLN A 447 -12.77 -1.23 -9.14
CA GLN A 447 -11.46 -0.71 -9.56
C GLN A 447 -11.13 0.65 -8.94
N SER A 448 -12.14 1.43 -8.56
CA SER A 448 -11.94 2.67 -7.80
C SER A 448 -13.17 3.03 -6.99
N ALA A 449 -12.94 3.73 -5.88
CA ALA A 449 -13.97 4.29 -5.03
C ALA A 449 -13.48 5.64 -4.49
N ARG A 450 -14.42 6.57 -4.28
CA ARG A 450 -14.14 7.86 -3.63
C ARG A 450 -15.40 8.37 -2.95
N PHE A 451 -15.28 8.87 -1.72
CA PHE A 451 -16.38 9.51 -1.00
C PHE A 451 -16.02 10.97 -0.72
N ILE A 452 -16.92 11.91 -1.05
CA ILE A 452 -16.70 13.36 -0.90
C ILE A 452 -18.02 14.00 -0.43
N GLY A 453 -18.06 14.48 0.82
CA GLY A 453 -19.29 14.98 1.44
C GLY A 453 -20.44 13.97 1.40
N ASP A 454 -21.62 14.41 0.98
CA ASP A 454 -22.81 13.56 0.78
C ASP A 454 -22.75 12.64 -0.46
N ARG A 455 -21.64 12.61 -1.21
CA ARG A 455 -21.54 11.89 -2.49
C ARG A 455 -20.52 10.77 -2.46
N GLY A 456 -20.86 9.65 -3.09
CA GLY A 456 -19.94 8.56 -3.41
C GLY A 456 -19.80 8.36 -4.91
N TYR A 457 -18.63 7.88 -5.32
CA TYR A 457 -18.28 7.51 -6.68
C TYR A 457 -17.68 6.10 -6.63
N LEU A 458 -18.11 5.23 -7.53
CA LEU A 458 -17.67 3.83 -7.58
C LEU A 458 -17.46 3.43 -9.03
N VAL A 459 -16.33 2.79 -9.36
CA VAL A 459 -16.00 2.26 -10.70
C VAL A 459 -15.82 0.76 -10.57
N THR A 460 -16.51 -0.03 -11.39
CA THR A 460 -16.43 -1.50 -11.40
C THR A 460 -16.12 -2.04 -12.81
N PHE A 461 -15.30 -3.08 -12.89
CA PHE A 461 -14.81 -3.68 -14.15
C PHE A 461 -15.25 -5.13 -14.33
N GLU A 462 -15.65 -5.45 -15.57
CA GLU A 462 -15.54 -6.80 -16.16
C GLU A 462 -15.16 -6.65 -17.64
N GLN A 463 -15.95 -5.87 -18.40
CA GLN A 463 -15.68 -5.51 -19.81
C GLN A 463 -16.20 -4.12 -20.25
N VAL A 464 -17.07 -3.41 -19.51
CA VAL A 464 -17.41 -2.01 -19.82
C VAL A 464 -17.87 -1.24 -18.57
N ASP A 465 -17.03 -0.32 -18.08
CA ASP A 465 -17.04 0.06 -16.66
C ASP A 465 -18.03 1.14 -16.25
N PRO A 466 -19.08 0.85 -15.46
CA PRO A 466 -19.88 1.86 -14.81
C PRO A 466 -19.11 2.63 -13.72
N LEU A 467 -18.86 3.92 -13.95
CA LEU A 467 -18.87 4.93 -12.90
C LEU A 467 -20.30 5.08 -12.38
N PHE A 468 -20.56 4.64 -11.16
CA PHE A 468 -21.79 4.93 -10.43
C PHE A 468 -21.66 6.21 -9.62
N THR A 469 -22.75 6.97 -9.56
CA THR A 469 -22.94 8.10 -8.65
C THR A 469 -23.88 7.72 -7.52
N LEU A 470 -23.45 7.98 -6.28
CA LEU A 470 -24.11 7.54 -5.06
C LEU A 470 -24.52 8.74 -4.20
N ASP A 471 -25.81 8.91 -3.96
CA ASP A 471 -26.36 9.84 -2.97
C ASP A 471 -26.32 9.18 -1.59
N LEU A 472 -25.55 9.78 -0.68
CA LEU A 472 -25.33 9.33 0.70
C LEU A 472 -25.85 10.37 1.71
N SER A 473 -26.62 11.38 1.26
CA SER A 473 -27.15 12.48 2.09
C SER A 473 -28.19 12.05 3.14
N ASP A 474 -28.80 10.88 2.96
CA ASP A 474 -29.45 10.12 4.04
C ASP A 474 -28.65 8.83 4.31
N PRO A 475 -27.77 8.83 5.33
CA PRO A 475 -27.01 7.65 5.75
C PRO A 475 -27.83 6.41 6.12
N ALA A 476 -29.15 6.49 6.26
CA ALA A 476 -30.03 5.33 6.47
C ALA A 476 -30.70 4.81 5.18
N ASP A 477 -30.62 5.57 4.08
CA ASP A 477 -31.23 5.27 2.79
C ASP A 477 -30.31 5.72 1.63
N PRO A 478 -29.06 5.21 1.54
CA PRO A 478 -28.13 5.55 0.45
C PRO A 478 -28.63 5.01 -0.90
N LYS A 479 -28.35 5.72 -2.00
CA LYS A 479 -28.93 5.43 -3.33
C LYS A 479 -27.90 5.53 -4.45
N VAL A 480 -27.91 4.56 -5.36
CA VAL A 480 -27.40 4.81 -6.72
C VAL A 480 -28.37 5.79 -7.39
N VAL A 481 -27.86 6.90 -7.91
CA VAL A 481 -28.66 7.93 -8.59
C VAL A 481 -28.34 8.03 -10.08
N GLY A 482 -27.13 7.67 -10.49
CA GLY A 482 -26.71 7.51 -11.89
C GLY A 482 -25.76 6.32 -12.06
N GLU A 483 -25.72 5.79 -13.27
CA GLU A 483 -24.80 4.74 -13.73
C GLU A 483 -24.17 5.21 -15.04
N LEU A 484 -22.88 4.90 -15.23
CA LEU A 484 -22.22 5.24 -16.47
C LEU A 484 -21.01 4.40 -16.88
N LYS A 485 -21.18 3.63 -17.94
CA LYS A 485 -20.12 2.84 -18.61
C LYS A 485 -19.02 3.76 -19.20
N VAL A 486 -17.74 3.40 -19.33
CA VAL A 486 -16.69 4.27 -19.97
C VAL A 486 -15.67 3.50 -20.84
N PRO A 487 -14.90 4.17 -21.73
CA PRO A 487 -13.73 3.58 -22.38
C PRO A 487 -12.66 3.26 -21.35
N GLY A 488 -12.22 2.00 -21.29
CA GLY A 488 -11.34 1.53 -20.22
C GLY A 488 -11.94 1.80 -18.84
N PHE A 489 -11.09 2.10 -17.86
CA PHE A 489 -11.53 2.37 -16.49
C PHE A 489 -10.69 3.45 -15.80
N SER A 490 -11.18 3.94 -14.66
CA SER A 490 -10.44 4.83 -13.76
C SER A 490 -10.02 4.03 -12.53
N THR A 491 -8.75 4.10 -12.14
CA THR A 491 -8.23 3.49 -10.91
C THR A 491 -8.18 4.51 -9.77
N PHE A 492 -8.03 5.79 -10.09
CA PHE A 492 -7.93 6.87 -9.10
C PHE A 492 -8.77 8.10 -9.47
N ILE A 493 -9.42 8.71 -8.47
CA ILE A 493 -10.43 9.77 -8.61
C ILE A 493 -10.10 10.96 -7.70
N VAL A 494 -9.96 12.13 -8.29
CA VAL A 494 -9.64 13.41 -7.62
C VAL A 494 -10.74 14.44 -7.94
N PRO A 495 -11.25 15.22 -6.96
CA PRO A 495 -12.11 16.37 -7.26
C PRO A 495 -11.36 17.49 -7.98
N MET A 496 -12.01 18.10 -8.98
CA MET A 496 -11.51 19.33 -9.61
C MET A 496 -12.21 20.59 -9.09
N ASP A 497 -13.53 20.53 -8.94
CA ASP A 497 -14.40 21.59 -8.41
C ASP A 497 -15.77 21.00 -8.02
N GLU A 498 -16.76 21.80 -7.57
CA GLU A 498 -18.12 21.27 -7.26
C GLU A 498 -18.84 20.62 -8.45
N HIS A 499 -18.34 20.80 -9.67
CA HIS A 499 -18.94 20.36 -10.91
C HIS A 499 -18.02 19.48 -11.79
N HIS A 500 -16.82 19.08 -11.33
CA HIS A 500 -15.90 18.23 -12.11
C HIS A 500 -15.05 17.30 -11.21
N LEU A 501 -14.76 16.09 -11.70
CA LEU A 501 -13.75 15.15 -11.20
C LEU A 501 -12.67 15.00 -12.28
N LEU A 502 -11.47 14.67 -11.85
CA LEU A 502 -10.33 14.29 -12.67
C LEU A 502 -9.93 12.86 -12.29
N THR A 503 -9.73 12.01 -13.28
CA THR A 503 -9.28 10.63 -13.03
C THR A 503 -8.04 10.28 -13.85
N VAL A 504 -7.32 9.29 -13.36
CA VAL A 504 -6.32 8.52 -14.10
C VAL A 504 -6.72 7.04 -14.05
N GLY A 505 -6.38 6.31 -15.12
CA GLY A 505 -6.64 4.88 -15.20
C GLY A 505 -6.23 4.27 -16.53
N GLN A 506 -6.72 3.07 -16.77
CA GLN A 506 -6.33 2.24 -17.91
C GLN A 506 -7.19 2.57 -19.14
N HIS A 507 -6.55 2.94 -20.24
CA HIS A 507 -7.15 2.92 -21.58
C HIS A 507 -7.13 1.51 -22.16
N ILE A 508 -8.23 1.09 -22.79
CA ILE A 508 -8.33 -0.17 -23.52
C ILE A 508 -8.71 0.14 -24.98
N PRO A 509 -7.86 -0.18 -25.98
CA PRO A 509 -8.11 0.14 -27.38
C PRO A 509 -9.37 -0.52 -27.97
N ASP A 510 -10.06 0.22 -28.85
CA ASP A 510 -11.29 -0.21 -29.56
C ASP A 510 -11.12 -1.46 -30.46
N ASP A 511 -9.88 -1.87 -30.78
CA ASP A 511 -9.60 -3.06 -31.58
C ASP A 511 -9.43 -4.34 -30.73
N GLY A 512 -9.50 -4.23 -29.40
CA GLY A 512 -9.30 -5.33 -28.46
C GLY A 512 -7.83 -5.67 -28.21
N SER A 513 -6.88 -4.80 -28.57
CA SER A 513 -5.47 -4.98 -28.27
C SER A 513 -5.19 -5.11 -26.77
N TRP A 514 -4.23 -5.97 -26.43
CA TRP A 514 -3.67 -6.11 -25.08
C TRP A 514 -2.69 -4.99 -24.72
N MET A 515 -2.32 -4.13 -25.67
CA MET A 515 -1.48 -2.94 -25.43
C MET A 515 -2.30 -1.82 -24.77
N TRP A 516 -2.82 -2.09 -23.58
CA TRP A 516 -3.53 -1.12 -22.77
C TRP A 516 -2.63 0.09 -22.46
N GLY A 517 -3.20 1.30 -22.50
CA GLY A 517 -2.48 2.55 -22.30
C GLY A 517 -2.90 3.26 -21.01
N VAL A 518 -2.31 4.41 -20.72
CA VAL A 518 -2.80 5.32 -19.67
C VAL A 518 -3.78 6.33 -20.26
N GLN A 519 -4.89 6.58 -19.57
CA GLN A 519 -5.81 7.67 -19.86
C GLN A 519 -5.97 8.63 -18.67
N LEU A 520 -6.23 9.89 -19.01
CA LEU A 520 -6.81 10.91 -18.14
C LEU A 520 -8.22 11.23 -18.62
N SER A 521 -9.14 11.45 -17.69
CA SER A 521 -10.51 11.90 -18.00
C SER A 521 -10.92 13.03 -17.07
N ILE A 522 -11.47 14.12 -17.62
CA ILE A 522 -12.20 15.10 -16.81
C ILE A 522 -13.63 14.67 -16.88
N PHE A 523 -14.09 14.10 -15.78
CA PHE A 523 -15.48 13.80 -15.66
C PHE A 523 -16.23 15.10 -15.24
N ASP A 524 -16.93 15.82 -16.13
CA ASP A 524 -17.94 16.84 -15.80
C ASP A 524 -19.10 16.14 -15.16
N VAL A 525 -19.10 16.22 -13.83
CA VAL A 525 -20.06 15.48 -12.96
C VAL A 525 -22.63 16.47 -11.71
N THR A 526 -23.00 17.80 -11.43
CA THR A 526 -24.21 18.66 -11.51
C THR A 526 -25.58 18.02 -11.73
N ASP A 527 -25.78 17.28 -12.83
CA ASP A 527 -26.90 16.35 -12.90
C ASP A 527 -26.38 14.98 -12.46
N PHE A 528 -26.33 14.80 -11.14
CA PHE A 528 -25.73 13.64 -10.48
C PHE A 528 -26.48 12.33 -10.82
N ALA A 529 -27.63 12.43 -11.48
CA ALA A 529 -28.44 11.32 -11.98
C ALA A 529 -28.47 11.18 -13.53
N ALA A 530 -27.96 12.15 -14.30
CA ALA A 530 -27.96 12.13 -15.78
C ALA A 530 -26.56 12.48 -16.32
N PRO A 531 -25.62 11.53 -16.33
CA PRO A 531 -24.21 11.87 -16.15
C PRO A 531 -23.44 11.78 -17.55
N GLN A 532 -22.49 12.68 -17.98
CA GLN A 532 -22.21 12.99 -19.45
C GLN A 532 -20.76 13.27 -20.09
N LEU A 533 -20.17 12.39 -20.96
CA LEU A 533 -18.79 12.43 -21.64
C LEU A 533 -18.25 13.79 -22.12
N LYS A 534 -17.47 14.53 -21.33
CA LYS A 534 -16.90 15.82 -21.72
C LYS A 534 -15.45 15.74 -22.23
N HIS A 535 -14.49 15.20 -21.47
CA HIS A 535 -13.08 15.17 -21.90
C HIS A 535 -12.30 13.92 -21.50
N GLN A 536 -11.52 13.42 -22.46
CA GLN A 536 -10.62 12.27 -22.30
C GLN A 536 -9.31 12.54 -23.06
N ALA A 537 -8.18 12.07 -22.53
CA ALA A 537 -6.89 12.03 -23.22
C ALA A 537 -6.22 10.67 -22.98
N VAL A 538 -5.75 10.03 -24.05
CA VAL A 538 -4.94 8.80 -24.01
C VAL A 538 -3.50 9.19 -24.27
N LEU A 539 -2.57 8.68 -23.46
CA LEU A 539 -1.15 9.06 -23.53
C LEU A 539 -0.42 8.35 -24.68
N ALA A 540 -0.49 7.02 -24.70
CA ALA A 540 -0.14 6.12 -25.81
C ALA A 540 -0.60 4.69 -25.48
N ASP A 541 -0.77 3.85 -26.50
CA ASP A 541 -1.02 2.41 -26.34
C ASP A 541 0.22 1.72 -25.76
N GLY A 542 0.03 0.78 -24.82
CA GLY A 542 1.12 0.15 -24.07
C GLY A 542 1.83 1.07 -23.07
N ALA A 543 1.44 2.33 -22.93
CA ALA A 543 2.01 3.22 -21.92
C ALA A 543 1.62 2.79 -20.50
N TRP A 544 2.53 2.99 -19.56
CA TRP A 544 2.39 2.64 -18.14
C TRP A 544 2.70 3.84 -17.24
N SER A 545 2.13 3.85 -16.03
CA SER A 545 2.35 4.90 -15.03
C SER A 545 2.25 4.37 -13.61
N GLU A 546 3.17 4.80 -12.74
CA GLU A 546 3.10 4.61 -11.28
C GLU A 546 1.77 5.14 -10.71
N ALA A 547 1.20 6.19 -11.32
CA ALA A 547 -0.07 6.82 -10.92
C ALA A 547 -1.32 5.92 -11.13
N LEU A 548 -1.20 4.78 -11.80
CA LEU A 548 -2.30 3.81 -11.91
C LEU A 548 -2.61 3.12 -10.58
N TYR A 549 -1.63 3.00 -9.68
CA TYR A 549 -1.75 2.28 -8.41
C TYR A 549 -1.17 3.04 -7.20
N ASN A 550 -0.29 4.02 -7.40
CA ASN A 550 0.20 4.91 -6.35
C ASN A 550 -0.36 6.35 -6.51
N PRO A 551 -1.36 6.75 -5.70
CA PRO A 551 -1.90 8.12 -5.69
C PRO A 551 -0.85 9.22 -5.48
N LYS A 552 0.26 8.95 -4.77
CA LYS A 552 1.34 9.95 -4.56
C LYS A 552 2.03 10.35 -5.86
N ALA A 553 2.05 9.46 -6.86
CA ALA A 553 2.63 9.71 -8.17
C ALA A 553 1.75 10.58 -9.08
N PHE A 554 0.48 10.81 -8.72
CA PHE A 554 -0.43 11.68 -9.46
C PHE A 554 -0.45 13.07 -8.83
N THR A 555 0.02 14.10 -9.56
CA THR A 555 0.11 15.47 -9.05
C THR A 555 -0.84 16.38 -9.81
N TYR A 556 -1.98 16.72 -9.20
CA TYR A 556 -2.91 17.76 -9.69
C TYR A 556 -2.66 19.07 -8.94
N PHE A 557 -2.16 20.08 -9.65
CA PHE A 557 -1.96 21.43 -9.11
C PHE A 557 -3.08 22.34 -9.63
N ALA A 558 -4.20 22.31 -8.92
CA ALA A 558 -5.45 22.98 -9.29
C ALA A 558 -5.28 24.49 -9.54
N GLU A 559 -4.48 25.18 -8.73
CA GLU A 559 -4.23 26.62 -8.84
C GLU A 559 -3.57 27.00 -10.18
N GLY A 560 -2.62 26.19 -10.65
CA GLY A 560 -1.99 26.35 -11.97
C GLY A 560 -2.80 25.77 -13.14
N GLY A 561 -3.90 25.05 -12.87
CA GLY A 561 -4.69 24.35 -13.87
C GLY A 561 -3.89 23.27 -14.61
N VAL A 562 -3.05 22.51 -13.89
CA VAL A 562 -2.11 21.53 -14.48
C VAL A 562 -2.06 20.20 -13.74
N VAL A 563 -1.73 19.16 -14.48
CA VAL A 563 -1.49 17.79 -13.99
C VAL A 563 -0.10 17.34 -14.43
N ALA A 564 0.63 16.69 -13.54
CA ALA A 564 1.83 15.93 -13.84
C ALA A 564 1.65 14.47 -13.39
N LEU A 565 2.13 13.54 -14.20
CA LEU A 565 2.22 12.12 -13.86
C LEU A 565 3.48 11.49 -14.48
N PRO A 566 4.11 10.50 -13.82
CA PRO A 566 5.19 9.73 -14.43
C PRO A 566 4.62 8.81 -15.51
N VAL A 567 5.35 8.63 -16.61
CA VAL A 567 4.93 7.81 -17.75
C VAL A 567 6.14 7.09 -18.34
N THR A 568 5.99 5.79 -18.56
CA THR A 568 6.87 5.01 -19.44
C THR A 568 6.09 4.68 -20.72
N ILE A 569 6.69 4.93 -21.89
CA ILE A 569 6.11 4.61 -23.20
C ILE A 569 7.06 3.64 -23.91
N PRO A 570 6.69 2.37 -24.09
CA PRO A 570 7.55 1.39 -24.74
C PRO A 570 7.52 1.53 -26.26
N THR A 571 8.69 1.54 -26.90
CA THR A 571 8.84 1.25 -28.33
C THR A 571 9.19 -0.23 -28.52
N ILE A 572 8.50 -0.89 -29.44
CA ILE A 572 8.81 -2.26 -29.88
C ILE A 572 10.00 -2.18 -30.85
N VAL A 573 11.17 -2.66 -30.44
CA VAL A 573 12.32 -2.79 -31.33
C VAL A 573 12.25 -4.13 -32.05
N ALA A 574 12.15 -4.09 -33.39
CA ALA A 574 12.26 -5.30 -34.20
C ALA A 574 13.72 -5.80 -34.21
N PHE A 575 13.91 -7.13 -34.25
CA PHE A 575 15.24 -7.74 -34.37
C PHE A 575 16.00 -7.17 -35.58
N ASP A 576 17.26 -6.79 -35.34
CA ASP A 576 18.24 -6.60 -36.41
C ASP A 576 18.86 -7.97 -36.74
N GLU A 577 18.69 -8.45 -37.98
CA GLU A 577 19.08 -9.80 -38.41
C GLU A 577 20.60 -10.06 -38.28
N ASP A 578 21.41 -9.01 -38.15
CA ASP A 578 22.87 -9.10 -38.00
C ASP A 578 23.34 -9.42 -36.56
N VAL A 579 22.48 -9.40 -35.53
CA VAL A 579 22.86 -9.70 -34.12
C VAL A 579 22.61 -11.17 -33.75
N MET A 580 23.14 -12.08 -34.55
CA MET A 580 23.12 -13.52 -34.28
C MET A 580 24.23 -13.90 -33.28
N ILE A 581 23.86 -14.17 -32.02
CA ILE A 581 24.73 -14.92 -31.10
C ILE A 581 24.94 -16.33 -31.69
N GLU A 582 26.18 -16.82 -31.72
CA GLU A 582 26.49 -18.12 -32.32
C GLU A 582 25.74 -19.27 -31.62
N ASP A 583 25.10 -20.14 -32.42
CA ASP A 583 24.43 -21.37 -31.99
C ASP A 583 25.37 -22.23 -31.11
N ASP A 584 25.01 -22.40 -29.83
CA ASP A 584 25.79 -23.17 -28.86
C ASP A 584 25.72 -24.69 -29.10
N GLY A 585 24.87 -25.13 -30.03
CA GLY A 585 24.66 -26.53 -30.39
C GLY A 585 23.87 -27.32 -29.36
N SER A 586 23.24 -26.68 -28.37
CA SER A 586 22.40 -27.33 -27.35
C SER A 586 21.13 -27.95 -27.95
N GLY A 587 20.66 -27.43 -29.09
CA GLY A 587 19.42 -27.84 -29.73
C GLY A 587 18.16 -27.30 -29.07
N SER A 588 18.29 -26.41 -28.08
CA SER A 588 17.20 -25.60 -27.56
C SER A 588 16.90 -24.45 -28.54
N PRO A 589 15.64 -24.05 -28.77
CA PRO A 589 15.37 -22.75 -29.35
C PRO A 589 15.88 -21.65 -28.40
N PRO A 590 16.37 -20.51 -28.92
CA PRO A 590 16.74 -19.38 -28.06
C PRO A 590 15.51 -18.93 -27.26
N MET A 591 15.66 -18.81 -25.94
CA MET A 591 14.56 -18.58 -25.00
C MET A 591 13.95 -17.15 -25.06
N TRP A 592 14.23 -16.41 -26.13
CA TRP A 592 14.11 -14.95 -26.20
C TRP A 592 13.53 -14.45 -27.53
N ASP A 593 12.58 -15.19 -28.13
CA ASP A 593 11.69 -14.69 -29.22
C ASP A 593 10.69 -13.61 -28.71
N ALA A 594 10.86 -13.09 -27.49
CA ALA A 594 10.13 -11.95 -26.98
C ALA A 594 10.69 -10.64 -27.57
N PRO A 595 9.84 -9.67 -27.96
CA PRO A 595 10.32 -8.37 -28.44
C PRO A 595 11.08 -7.65 -27.34
N MET A 596 12.27 -7.12 -27.66
CA MET A 596 12.97 -6.22 -26.74
C MET A 596 12.27 -4.86 -26.72
N TYR A 597 11.66 -4.54 -25.59
CA TYR A 597 11.12 -3.21 -25.33
C TYR A 597 12.27 -2.24 -25.05
N ARG A 598 12.30 -1.11 -25.74
CA ARG A 598 13.11 0.06 -25.38
C ARG A 598 12.17 1.21 -25.13
N ASP A 599 12.25 1.86 -23.97
CA ASP A 599 11.40 3.00 -23.67
C ASP A 599 11.67 4.13 -24.67
N GLU A 600 10.63 4.55 -25.41
CA GLU A 600 10.65 5.73 -26.28
C GLU A 600 10.72 7.01 -25.44
N PHE A 601 10.07 6.97 -24.28
CA PHE A 601 10.04 8.00 -23.24
C PHE A 601 9.92 7.35 -21.86
N GLN A 602 10.65 7.87 -20.89
CA GLN A 602 10.47 7.58 -19.46
C GLN A 602 10.71 8.90 -18.72
N GLY A 603 9.77 9.30 -17.86
CA GLY A 603 9.83 10.57 -17.14
C GLY A 603 8.44 11.13 -16.83
N VAL A 604 8.28 12.45 -16.77
CA VAL A 604 7.00 13.10 -16.42
C VAL A 604 6.34 13.73 -17.64
N VAL A 605 5.06 13.43 -17.87
CA VAL A 605 4.22 14.14 -18.85
C VAL A 605 3.35 15.16 -18.11
N VAL A 606 3.20 16.34 -18.70
CA VAL A 606 2.47 17.47 -18.08
C VAL A 606 1.34 17.92 -18.99
N TYR A 607 0.13 18.04 -18.45
CA TYR A 607 -1.05 18.56 -19.13
C TYR A 607 -1.52 19.87 -18.47
N ARG A 608 -1.94 20.85 -19.28
CA ARG A 608 -2.89 21.88 -18.86
C ARG A 608 -4.29 21.29 -18.92
N VAL A 609 -5.07 21.50 -17.86
CA VAL A 609 -6.34 20.80 -17.61
C VAL A 609 -7.38 21.83 -17.17
N SER A 610 -8.52 21.89 -17.85
CA SER A 610 -9.68 22.64 -17.35
C SER A 610 -10.99 21.98 -17.76
N SER A 611 -12.00 22.17 -16.93
CA SER A 611 -13.37 21.72 -17.15
C SER A 611 -13.98 22.21 -18.47
N GLU A 612 -13.60 23.39 -18.97
CA GLU A 612 -14.06 23.90 -20.27
C GLU A 612 -13.25 23.36 -21.46
N SER A 613 -11.92 23.31 -21.35
CA SER A 613 -11.02 23.02 -22.49
C SER A 613 -10.57 21.57 -22.61
N GLY A 614 -10.74 20.76 -21.55
CA GLY A 614 -10.17 19.44 -21.46
C GLY A 614 -8.66 19.49 -21.24
N PHE A 615 -7.99 18.46 -21.76
CA PHE A 615 -6.55 18.28 -21.68
C PHE A 615 -5.83 18.90 -22.88
N ALA A 616 -4.76 19.65 -22.61
CA ALA A 616 -3.76 20.03 -23.60
C ALA A 616 -2.38 19.65 -23.07
N GLU A 617 -1.64 18.79 -23.78
CA GLU A 617 -0.27 18.45 -23.40
C GLU A 617 0.59 19.72 -23.43
N ALA A 618 1.28 20.00 -22.33
CA ALA A 618 2.06 21.22 -22.14
C ALA A 618 3.54 20.98 -22.46
N LEU A 619 4.12 19.91 -21.91
CA LEU A 619 5.50 19.48 -22.11
C LEU A 619 5.72 18.05 -21.60
N ARG A 620 6.89 17.48 -21.92
CA ARG A 620 7.40 16.21 -21.37
C ARG A 620 8.81 16.42 -20.80
N LEU A 621 9.08 15.87 -19.63
CA LEU A 621 10.37 15.89 -18.94
C LEU A 621 10.97 14.49 -18.98
N ASP A 622 11.92 14.25 -19.88
CA ASP A 622 12.62 12.97 -20.03
C ASP A 622 13.66 12.80 -18.91
N THR A 623 13.62 11.67 -18.20
CA THR A 623 14.50 11.36 -17.07
C THR A 623 15.53 10.26 -17.36
N ARG A 624 15.56 9.72 -18.59
CA ARG A 624 16.41 8.58 -18.97
C ARG A 624 17.90 8.86 -18.82
N GLN A 625 18.64 7.84 -18.40
CA GLN A 625 20.07 7.91 -18.12
C GLN A 625 20.91 7.20 -19.20
N GLY A 626 21.07 7.85 -20.35
CA GLY A 626 21.92 7.36 -21.45
C GLY A 626 21.13 6.70 -22.58
N ASP A 627 21.85 5.99 -23.45
CA ASP A 627 21.31 5.33 -24.65
C ASP A 627 21.13 3.80 -24.47
N ASP A 628 21.56 3.22 -23.35
CA ASP A 628 21.69 1.78 -23.19
C ASP A 628 20.35 1.01 -23.25
N LEU A 629 20.43 -0.23 -23.73
CA LEU A 629 19.28 -1.13 -23.91
C LEU A 629 18.85 -1.85 -22.61
N TRP A 630 19.56 -1.61 -21.50
CA TRP A 630 19.27 -2.18 -20.19
C TRP A 630 18.62 -1.10 -19.34
N THR A 631 17.28 -1.12 -19.28
CA THR A 631 16.48 -0.12 -18.58
C THR A 631 16.80 -0.12 -17.08
N TRP A 632 17.57 0.87 -16.64
CA TRP A 632 17.61 1.23 -15.22
C TRP A 632 16.31 1.96 -14.89
N TRP A 633 15.46 1.34 -14.08
CA TRP A 633 14.20 1.94 -13.64
C TRP A 633 14.48 2.85 -12.43
N PRO A 634 13.97 4.10 -12.41
CA PRO A 634 14.05 4.92 -11.22
C PRO A 634 13.16 4.33 -10.12
N SER A 635 13.61 4.33 -8.86
CA SER A 635 12.86 3.74 -7.74
C SER A 635 11.57 4.49 -7.40
N PHE A 636 11.46 5.74 -7.86
CA PHE A 636 10.25 6.54 -7.87
C PHE A 636 10.35 7.58 -8.99
N THR A 637 9.21 8.10 -9.46
CA THR A 637 9.20 9.37 -10.22
C THR A 637 8.09 10.29 -9.70
N ARG A 638 8.40 11.57 -9.52
CA ARG A 638 7.43 12.60 -9.09
C ARG A 638 7.48 13.81 -10.02
N GLY A 639 6.30 14.34 -10.34
CA GLY A 639 6.16 15.69 -10.89
C GLY A 639 5.92 16.69 -9.75
N VAL A 640 6.63 17.81 -9.73
CA VAL A 640 6.44 18.86 -8.73
C VAL A 640 6.31 20.21 -9.41
N PHE A 641 5.30 21.00 -9.05
CA PHE A 641 5.08 22.36 -9.55
C PHE A 641 5.48 23.40 -8.52
N ILE A 642 6.11 24.48 -8.99
CA ILE A 642 6.42 25.69 -8.22
C ILE A 642 6.18 26.89 -9.16
N GLY A 643 5.13 27.67 -8.91
CA GLY A 643 4.69 28.71 -9.85
C GLY A 643 4.39 28.13 -11.23
N THR A 644 5.10 28.62 -12.26
CA THR A 644 5.03 28.06 -13.63
C THR A 644 6.18 27.10 -13.97
N GLN A 645 7.08 26.82 -13.03
CA GLN A 645 8.13 25.80 -13.18
C GLN A 645 7.60 24.41 -12.80
N VAL A 646 8.04 23.39 -13.53
CA VAL A 646 7.74 21.99 -13.26
C VAL A 646 9.03 21.14 -13.25
N TYR A 647 9.13 20.27 -12.26
CA TYR A 647 10.28 19.43 -11.97
C TYR A 647 9.90 17.95 -12.06
N ALA A 648 10.68 17.17 -12.80
CA ALA A 648 10.67 15.71 -12.76
C ALA A 648 11.78 15.26 -11.82
N VAL A 649 11.40 14.53 -10.76
CA VAL A 649 12.27 14.17 -9.65
C VAL A 649 12.36 12.65 -9.54
N THR A 650 13.58 12.13 -9.51
CA THR A 650 13.93 10.70 -9.46
C THR A 650 15.14 10.48 -8.55
N ASN A 651 15.43 9.24 -8.18
CA ASN A 651 16.69 8.85 -7.53
C ASN A 651 17.95 9.07 -8.41
N ALA A 652 17.82 9.30 -9.72
CA ALA A 652 18.94 9.71 -10.59
C ALA A 652 19.18 11.23 -10.64
N GLY A 653 18.20 12.06 -10.25
CA GLY A 653 18.32 13.52 -10.36
C GLY A 653 17.00 14.26 -10.54
N VAL A 654 17.14 15.53 -10.91
CA VAL A 654 16.05 16.49 -11.14
C VAL A 654 16.22 17.11 -12.53
N VAL A 655 15.16 17.06 -13.33
CA VAL A 655 15.04 17.76 -14.62
C VAL A 655 13.90 18.77 -14.52
N SER A 656 13.99 19.94 -15.16
CA SER A 656 12.94 20.96 -15.10
C SER A 656 12.64 21.61 -16.45
N ALA A 657 11.48 22.26 -16.53
CA ALA A 657 11.08 23.16 -17.62
C ALA A 657 10.03 24.17 -17.12
N SER A 658 9.84 25.26 -17.86
CA SER A 658 8.79 26.24 -17.59
C SER A 658 7.57 25.99 -18.48
N LEU A 659 6.39 26.09 -17.89
CA LEU A 659 5.09 26.05 -18.59
C LEU A 659 4.88 27.25 -19.55
N ASP A 660 5.68 28.30 -19.43
CA ASP A 660 5.66 29.49 -20.31
C ASP A 660 6.67 29.41 -21.45
N ALA A 661 7.66 28.52 -21.35
CA ALA A 661 8.68 28.26 -22.37
C ALA A 661 8.94 26.75 -22.56
N PRO A 662 7.90 25.94 -22.91
CA PRO A 662 7.98 24.48 -22.89
C PRO A 662 8.96 23.85 -23.91
N GLU A 663 9.43 24.61 -24.90
CA GLU A 663 10.48 24.17 -25.84
C GLU A 663 11.91 24.42 -25.32
N GLU A 664 12.10 25.21 -24.25
CA GLU A 664 13.41 25.49 -23.66
C GLU A 664 13.64 24.61 -22.41
N PRO A 665 14.64 23.71 -22.42
CA PRO A 665 14.92 22.86 -21.27
C PRO A 665 15.45 23.69 -20.09
N GLY A 666 14.83 23.52 -18.92
CA GLY A 666 15.23 24.20 -17.70
C GLY A 666 16.52 23.63 -17.09
N PRO A 667 16.98 24.21 -15.96
CA PRO A 667 18.11 23.69 -15.21
C PRO A 667 17.89 22.24 -14.77
N SER A 668 18.95 21.43 -14.80
CA SER A 668 18.90 20.03 -14.36
C SER A 668 20.14 19.65 -13.55
N MET A 669 19.98 18.63 -12.71
CA MET A 669 21.04 18.05 -11.90
C MET A 669 20.92 16.53 -11.92
N LYS A 670 22.05 15.83 -12.09
CA LYS A 670 22.16 14.41 -11.81
C LYS A 670 22.73 14.20 -10.41
N PHE A 671 22.29 13.16 -9.73
CA PHE A 671 22.92 12.70 -8.50
C PHE A 671 24.06 11.73 -8.83
N GLU A 672 25.13 11.76 -8.02
CA GLU A 672 26.20 10.78 -8.12
C GLU A 672 25.68 9.42 -7.60
N GLN A 673 25.58 8.44 -8.49
CA GLN A 673 25.38 7.04 -8.13
C GLN A 673 26.69 6.44 -7.59
N PRO A 674 26.65 5.45 -6.68
CA PRO A 674 27.85 4.80 -6.15
C PRO A 674 28.63 4.05 -7.26
N GLU A 675 29.95 4.24 -7.32
CA GLU A 675 30.83 3.60 -8.31
C GLU A 675 31.12 2.11 -8.00
N SER A 676 30.14 1.22 -8.14
CA SER A 676 30.37 -0.24 -8.04
C SER A 676 29.44 -1.09 -8.91
N THR A 677 29.90 -1.41 -10.13
CA THR A 677 29.25 -2.40 -11.02
C THR A 677 29.39 -3.85 -10.55
N GLU A 678 29.99 -4.11 -9.39
CA GLU A 678 29.96 -5.42 -8.71
C GLU A 678 28.81 -5.53 -7.69
N ASP A 679 28.20 -4.41 -7.27
CA ASP A 679 26.99 -4.40 -6.44
C ASP A 679 25.70 -4.35 -7.27
N ALA A 680 25.78 -4.09 -8.59
CA ALA A 680 24.62 -3.93 -9.46
C ALA A 680 23.69 -5.17 -9.48
N ASP A 681 24.26 -6.38 -9.42
CA ASP A 681 23.50 -7.63 -9.28
C ASP A 681 22.77 -7.73 -7.93
N HIS A 682 23.28 -7.06 -6.88
CA HIS A 682 22.60 -6.92 -5.59
C HIS A 682 21.48 -5.86 -5.64
N TRP A 683 21.70 -4.74 -6.35
CA TRP A 683 20.67 -3.71 -6.57
C TRP A 683 19.46 -4.23 -7.37
N PHE A 684 19.68 -5.13 -8.33
CA PHE A 684 18.60 -5.70 -9.15
C PHE A 684 17.56 -6.46 -8.33
N TRP A 685 17.98 -7.16 -7.26
CA TRP A 685 17.09 -7.83 -6.31
C TRP A 685 16.45 -6.89 -5.27
N HIS A 686 16.92 -5.65 -5.15
CA HIS A 686 16.28 -4.61 -4.33
C HIS A 686 15.16 -3.86 -5.07
N MET A 687 15.05 -3.98 -6.39
CA MET A 687 13.95 -3.40 -7.19
C MET A 687 12.80 -4.39 -7.46
N MET A 688 12.99 -5.67 -7.17
CA MET A 688 12.00 -6.75 -7.35
C MET A 688 11.16 -7.00 -6.06
N ARG A 689 10.89 -5.93 -5.30
CA ARG A 689 10.34 -5.95 -3.93
C ARG A 689 9.65 -4.62 -3.61
#